data_AF-A0A9D3SL04-F1
#
_entry.id   AF-A0A9D3SL04-F1
#
_cell.length_a   1.000
_cell.length_b   1.000
_cell.length_c   1.000
_cell.angle_alpha   90.00
_cell.angle_beta   90.00
_cell.angle_gamma   90.00
#
_symmetry.space_group_name_H-M   'P 1'
#
loop_
_entity.id
_entity.type
_entity.pdbx_description
1 polymer ?
#
loop_
_entity_poly.entity_id
_entity_poly.type
_entity_poly.pdbx_seq_one_letter_code
_entity_poly.pdbx_strand_id
1 'polypeptide(L)'
;MKLRLNLLLLLCSSICLEILHHTHAHTAALWEADPSYWNEQAKNVLDDALKLQPRNHRAKNIILFLGDGMGVSTVSAARILRGQMDGGSGEETVLTLDTFPYLALSKTYSVDKQVADSASTATAYHCGVKANSKTVGLSASAIPYECNTTFGNEVFSVLHRAKLQGKSVGIVTTTRVQHASPAAAYAHSVSRSWYSDSDLPPEAQQDGCVDISTQLITNTDIDVILGGGRMYMTPKGTPDPEYPSSSSRKGDREDMRNLIEAWLDQRKDRSAQYVWNKEQFNAVNVNTTDSLMGLFEPKDMRFEVFRNRTRDPSIVDMTEKAIQILKKNPNGFFLFVEDEGRIDHGHHAGIAKLALTETVMFDKAVRRASQLTKESETLTIVTADHSHVFTFGGSTPRGNPIFGLAPKKADDRLPFTSILYANGPGYVHVNGTRANVSAVDYFDEEYMQQAAVPLDAETHGGEDVAIYAKGPMAHLLHGVKEQHYIAHTYNVDQQMPDSAGTATAYLCGVKANYGTLGLSAAARRGQCSTTLGNEVKSVLHRARAAGKSVGVVTTTRVQHASPGANYAHVADRDWYGDAELPANAASAGCKDISYQLVHNTDINVILGGGRQYMLPVETPDPEYPTTTGSRKDKTNLINEWLKNKQNAHYVWNKTQLNDVDERNTDYLMGLFEPKDTRYELERNPETDPSLTEMMEKAIKILSKNPNGFYLFVEDNGRIDHGHHASKAKHALYEAVEFDNAIARAAELTSELDTMTVVTADHSHVFSFGGNSARGSPVMGLSTKTGQDKKPFTTTLYGNGPGYLTGGTRPDLNYTITNSNDYVQQSAVPLSSETHGSEDVAIFAKGPMSHLFHGVQEQSYIAHAMAYAACIEPYADCYLQFAPEPEPNHAVSTRLSVCIMLLGLFTSLIHFL
;
A
#
# COMPACT_ATOMS: atom_id res chain seq x y z
N MET A 1 51.46 33.01 9.25
CA MET A 1 50.18 33.64 8.83
C MET A 1 49.35 32.75 7.91
N LYS A 2 49.76 32.44 6.66
CA LYS A 2 48.94 31.72 5.66
C LYS A 2 48.14 30.52 6.19
N LEU A 3 48.75 29.65 7.00
CA LEU A 3 48.09 28.45 7.55
C LEU A 3 46.83 28.74 8.40
N ARG A 4 46.78 29.87 9.12
CA ARG A 4 45.58 30.27 9.89
C ARG A 4 44.45 30.82 9.01
N LEU A 5 44.77 31.39 7.84
CA LEU A 5 43.77 31.95 6.94
C LEU A 5 43.00 30.83 6.21
N ASN A 6 43.71 29.80 5.75
CA ASN A 6 43.08 28.63 5.12
C ASN A 6 42.18 27.86 6.11
N LEU A 7 42.59 27.73 7.38
CA LEU A 7 41.78 27.07 8.40
C LEU A 7 40.48 27.84 8.71
N LEU A 8 40.55 29.19 8.72
CA LEU A 8 39.37 30.04 8.88
C LEU A 8 38.41 29.94 7.69
N LEU A 9 38.95 29.89 6.46
CA LEU A 9 38.16 29.69 5.24
C LEU A 9 37.48 28.33 5.20
N LEU A 10 38.15 27.25 5.63
CA LEU A 10 37.57 25.92 5.76
C LEU A 10 36.43 25.89 6.78
N LEU A 11 36.65 26.45 7.98
CA LEU A 11 35.61 26.59 9.01
C LEU A 11 34.42 27.41 8.51
N CYS A 12 34.64 28.56 7.86
CA CYS A 12 33.57 29.33 7.23
C CYS A 12 32.83 28.55 6.14
N SER A 13 33.51 27.73 5.34
CA SER A 13 32.84 26.91 4.31
C SER A 13 31.97 25.81 4.91
N SER A 14 32.42 25.11 5.95
CA SER A 14 31.59 24.10 6.65
C SER A 14 30.39 24.76 7.35
N ILE A 15 30.61 25.85 8.09
CA ILE A 15 29.54 26.59 8.77
C ILE A 15 28.52 27.16 7.77
N CYS A 16 28.97 27.66 6.60
CA CYS A 16 28.04 28.08 5.55
C CYS A 16 27.27 26.89 4.95
N LEU A 17 27.89 25.71 4.83
CA LEU A 17 27.21 24.51 4.32
C LEU A 17 26.12 24.03 5.29
N GLU A 18 26.44 23.94 6.59
CA GLU A 18 25.49 23.59 7.66
C GLU A 18 24.34 24.62 7.73
N ILE A 19 24.65 25.91 7.66
CA ILE A 19 23.63 26.98 7.60
C ILE A 19 22.75 26.83 6.35
N LEU A 20 23.32 26.57 5.16
CA LEU A 20 22.50 26.36 3.95
C LEU A 20 21.53 25.17 4.13
N HIS A 21 22.02 24.03 4.60
CA HIS A 21 21.19 22.83 4.80
C HIS A 21 20.07 23.09 5.82
N HIS A 22 20.37 23.73 6.96
CA HIS A 22 19.34 24.13 7.91
C HIS A 22 18.35 25.16 7.34
N THR A 23 18.81 26.13 6.53
CA THR A 23 17.89 27.12 5.95
C THR A 23 16.92 26.50 4.95
N HIS A 24 17.34 25.56 4.10
CA HIS A 24 16.44 24.95 3.12
C HIS A 24 15.33 24.12 3.78
N ALA A 25 15.68 23.28 4.76
CA ALA A 25 14.69 22.53 5.55
C ALA A 25 13.70 23.47 6.29
N HIS A 26 14.21 24.56 6.89
CA HIS A 26 13.35 25.56 7.54
C HIS A 26 12.48 26.37 6.58
N THR A 27 12.87 26.57 5.31
CA THR A 27 12.04 27.27 4.33
C THR A 27 10.91 26.41 3.76
N ALA A 28 11.14 25.12 3.51
CA ALA A 28 10.08 24.22 3.01
C ALA A 28 8.93 24.09 4.02
N ALA A 29 9.29 23.88 5.30
CA ALA A 29 8.35 23.76 6.42
C ALA A 29 7.54 25.05 6.73
N LEU A 30 7.82 26.17 6.07
CA LEU A 30 7.02 27.41 6.16
C LEU A 30 5.95 27.51 5.08
N TRP A 31 6.11 26.84 3.94
CA TRP A 31 5.10 26.80 2.87
C TRP A 31 4.11 25.66 3.08
N GLU A 32 4.58 24.49 3.49
CA GLU A 32 3.72 23.36 3.90
C GLU A 32 2.83 23.68 5.13
N ALA A 33 3.12 24.75 5.86
CA ALA A 33 2.30 25.24 6.97
C ALA A 33 1.06 26.04 6.52
N ASP A 34 1.04 26.54 5.29
CA ASP A 34 -0.04 27.36 4.74
C ASP A 34 -1.07 26.48 3.97
N PRO A 35 -2.37 26.54 4.29
CA PRO A 35 -3.41 25.82 3.54
C PRO A 35 -3.41 26.06 2.03
N SER A 36 -2.99 27.24 1.56
CA SER A 36 -2.98 27.58 0.14
C SER A 36 -2.04 26.69 -0.68
N TYR A 37 -0.90 26.27 -0.11
CA TYR A 37 0.05 25.34 -0.76
C TYR A 37 -0.63 24.01 -1.11
N TRP A 38 -1.27 23.37 -0.14
CA TRP A 38 -1.97 22.09 -0.32
C TRP A 38 -3.17 22.23 -1.26
N ASN A 39 -3.91 23.34 -1.19
CA ASN A 39 -5.03 23.62 -2.08
C ASN A 39 -4.57 23.82 -3.54
N GLU A 40 -3.45 24.51 -3.78
CA GLU A 40 -2.90 24.70 -5.12
C GLU A 40 -2.33 23.38 -5.68
N GLN A 41 -1.60 22.60 -4.87
CA GLN A 41 -1.12 21.27 -5.25
C GLN A 41 -2.28 20.34 -5.62
N ALA A 42 -3.29 20.20 -4.76
CA ALA A 42 -4.44 19.33 -4.99
C ALA A 42 -5.26 19.78 -6.21
N LYS A 43 -5.38 21.09 -6.46
CA LYS A 43 -6.02 21.60 -7.67
C LYS A 43 -5.24 21.24 -8.93
N ASN A 44 -3.92 21.40 -8.95
CA ASN A 44 -3.11 21.04 -10.11
C ASN A 44 -3.22 19.55 -10.45
N VAL A 45 -3.21 18.69 -9.41
CA VAL A 45 -3.46 17.24 -9.54
C VAL A 45 -4.86 16.95 -10.07
N LEU A 46 -5.90 17.61 -9.56
CA LEU A 46 -7.28 17.47 -10.02
C LEU A 46 -7.45 17.92 -11.48
N ASP A 47 -6.85 19.05 -11.86
CA ASP A 47 -6.85 19.55 -13.23
C ASP A 47 -6.16 18.55 -14.17
N ASP A 48 -5.10 17.84 -13.74
CA ASP A 48 -4.45 16.79 -14.56
C ASP A 48 -5.24 15.47 -14.57
N ALA A 49 -5.93 15.11 -13.48
CA ALA A 49 -6.87 13.99 -13.41
C ALA A 49 -8.03 14.17 -14.42
N LEU A 50 -8.59 15.38 -14.49
CA LEU A 50 -9.66 15.73 -15.44
C LEU A 50 -9.18 15.73 -16.92
N LYS A 51 -7.87 15.90 -17.16
CA LYS A 51 -7.26 15.77 -18.50
C LYS A 51 -6.96 14.32 -18.88
N LEU A 52 -7.00 13.36 -17.95
CA LEU A 52 -6.63 11.98 -18.20
C LEU A 52 -7.65 11.28 -19.10
N GLN A 53 -7.21 10.78 -20.26
CA GLN A 53 -8.08 10.15 -21.26
C GLN A 53 -7.67 8.70 -21.55
N PRO A 54 -8.59 7.72 -21.45
CA PRO A 54 -8.33 6.33 -21.78
C PRO A 54 -7.74 6.11 -23.19
N ARG A 55 -6.49 5.64 -23.25
CA ARG A 55 -5.78 5.29 -24.50
C ARG A 55 -6.34 3.98 -25.08
N ASN A 56 -7.51 4.05 -25.71
CA ASN A 56 -8.32 2.93 -26.20
C ASN A 56 -7.83 2.34 -27.54
N HIS A 57 -6.59 1.85 -27.58
CA HIS A 57 -6.02 1.18 -28.75
C HIS A 57 -5.00 0.11 -28.37
N ARG A 58 -4.64 -0.75 -29.33
CA ARG A 58 -3.64 -1.82 -29.13
C ARG A 58 -2.27 -1.23 -28.78
N ALA A 59 -1.61 -1.80 -27.76
CA ALA A 59 -0.20 -1.56 -27.49
C ALA A 59 0.69 -2.27 -28.52
N LYS A 60 1.69 -1.56 -29.05
CA LYS A 60 2.71 -2.12 -29.93
C LYS A 60 3.82 -2.77 -29.12
N ASN A 61 4.28 -2.12 -28.05
CA ASN A 61 5.27 -2.67 -27.13
C ASN A 61 4.64 -2.90 -25.76
N ILE A 62 5.16 -3.87 -25.01
CA ILE A 62 4.81 -4.12 -23.61
C ILE A 62 6.11 -4.19 -22.83
N ILE A 63 6.18 -3.47 -21.71
CA ILE A 63 7.24 -3.63 -20.71
C ILE A 63 6.59 -3.96 -19.38
N LEU A 64 6.98 -5.09 -18.79
CA LEU A 64 6.67 -5.44 -17.40
C LEU A 64 7.94 -5.25 -16.58
N PHE A 65 7.87 -4.34 -15.62
CA PHE A 65 8.84 -4.17 -14.56
C PHE A 65 8.35 -4.92 -13.32
N LEU A 66 9.22 -5.70 -12.69
CA LEU A 66 8.90 -6.47 -11.47
C LEU A 66 9.99 -6.20 -10.41
N GLY A 67 9.57 -5.78 -9.22
CA GLY A 67 10.43 -5.73 -8.02
C GLY A 67 10.03 -6.86 -7.09
N ASP A 68 10.78 -7.95 -7.07
CA ASP A 68 10.49 -9.11 -6.21
C ASP A 68 10.64 -8.68 -4.74
N GLY A 69 9.62 -8.97 -3.91
CA GLY A 69 9.53 -8.46 -2.55
C GLY A 69 9.25 -6.95 -2.41
N MET A 70 9.02 -6.18 -3.49
CA MET A 70 8.87 -4.71 -3.42
C MET A 70 7.46 -4.28 -2.95
N GLY A 71 7.16 -4.58 -1.69
CA GLY A 71 5.90 -4.22 -1.01
C GLY A 71 5.65 -2.72 -0.84
N VAL A 72 4.46 -2.36 -0.37
CA VAL A 72 4.04 -0.95 -0.23
C VAL A 72 4.93 -0.21 0.77
N SER A 73 5.23 -0.84 1.90
CA SER A 73 6.23 -0.38 2.87
C SER A 73 7.61 -0.19 2.24
N THR A 74 8.08 -1.14 1.42
CA THR A 74 9.35 -1.06 0.68
C THR A 74 9.38 0.11 -0.31
N VAL A 75 8.32 0.31 -1.10
CA VAL A 75 8.21 1.47 -2.01
C VAL A 75 8.25 2.78 -1.21
N SER A 76 7.48 2.85 -0.12
CA SER A 76 7.39 4.05 0.74
C SER A 76 8.74 4.40 1.39
N ALA A 77 9.46 3.41 1.93
CA ALA A 77 10.78 3.62 2.50
C ALA A 77 11.85 3.93 1.43
N ALA A 78 11.75 3.35 0.23
CA ALA A 78 12.64 3.65 -0.89
C ALA A 78 12.40 5.05 -1.47
N ARG A 79 11.15 5.55 -1.42
CA ARG A 79 10.79 6.94 -1.75
C ARG A 79 11.50 7.94 -0.83
N ILE A 80 11.39 7.71 0.48
CA ILE A 80 12.08 8.52 1.50
C ILE A 80 13.59 8.48 1.30
N LEU A 81 14.17 7.28 1.11
CA LEU A 81 15.59 7.13 0.80
C LEU A 81 15.99 7.89 -0.47
N ARG A 82 15.18 7.82 -1.53
CA ARG A 82 15.48 8.47 -2.81
C ARG A 82 15.60 9.99 -2.67
N GLY A 83 14.69 10.62 -1.93
CA GLY A 83 14.71 12.06 -1.67
C GLY A 83 15.85 12.48 -0.74
N GLN A 84 16.12 11.70 0.31
CA GLN A 84 17.26 11.93 1.21
C GLN A 84 18.61 11.83 0.46
N MET A 85 18.73 10.90 -0.50
CA MET A 85 19.90 10.81 -1.38
C MET A 85 20.04 12.00 -2.35
N ASP A 86 18.94 12.67 -2.70
CA ASP A 86 18.94 13.88 -3.55
C ASP A 86 19.00 15.19 -2.74
N GLY A 87 18.99 15.11 -1.40
CA GLY A 87 19.15 16.24 -0.47
C GLY A 87 17.85 16.86 0.07
N GLY A 88 16.70 16.23 -0.17
CA GLY A 88 15.40 16.60 0.43
C GLY A 88 15.16 15.95 1.80
N SER A 89 13.95 16.13 2.35
CA SER A 89 13.50 15.43 3.56
C SER A 89 13.15 13.97 3.26
N GLY A 90 12.58 13.70 2.08
CA GLY A 90 12.40 12.37 1.52
C GLY A 90 10.95 12.03 1.21
N GLU A 91 10.05 12.33 2.14
CA GLU A 91 8.64 11.91 2.12
C GLU A 91 7.88 12.52 0.92
N GLU A 92 8.20 13.77 0.58
CA GLU A 92 7.64 14.53 -0.56
C GLU A 92 8.17 14.13 -1.95
N THR A 93 9.15 13.22 -2.03
CA THR A 93 9.83 12.91 -3.29
C THR A 93 9.00 11.94 -4.14
N VAL A 94 8.66 12.32 -5.36
CA VAL A 94 7.91 11.46 -6.29
C VAL A 94 8.87 10.50 -7.03
N LEU A 95 8.70 9.18 -6.86
CA LEU A 95 9.40 8.16 -7.65
C LEU A 95 8.89 8.16 -9.10
N THR A 96 9.66 7.58 -10.02
CA THR A 96 9.19 7.44 -11.42
C THR A 96 7.97 6.53 -11.51
N LEU A 97 7.90 5.47 -10.71
CA LEU A 97 6.70 4.62 -10.59
C LEU A 97 5.47 5.40 -10.07
N ASP A 98 5.64 6.33 -9.13
CA ASP A 98 4.54 7.15 -8.60
C ASP A 98 3.91 8.04 -9.70
N THR A 99 4.67 8.43 -10.73
CA THR A 99 4.17 9.25 -11.87
C THR A 99 3.24 8.52 -12.85
N PHE A 100 2.92 7.25 -12.61
CA PHE A 100 2.06 6.47 -13.52
C PHE A 100 0.58 6.78 -13.23
N PRO A 101 -0.22 7.18 -14.23
CA PRO A 101 -1.57 7.68 -13.99
C PRO A 101 -2.60 6.61 -13.62
N TYR A 102 -2.30 5.32 -13.76
CA TYR A 102 -3.20 4.23 -13.34
C TYR A 102 -2.49 3.33 -12.34
N LEU A 103 -3.21 2.86 -11.32
CA LEU A 103 -2.64 2.13 -10.20
C LEU A 103 -3.56 0.99 -9.72
N ALA A 104 -2.91 -0.12 -9.33
CA ALA A 104 -3.44 -1.24 -8.57
C ALA A 104 -2.35 -1.77 -7.56
N LEU A 105 -2.51 -2.98 -7.02
CA LEU A 105 -1.80 -3.58 -5.85
C LEU A 105 -1.56 -5.03 -6.24
N SER A 106 -1.73 -6.05 -5.38
CA SER A 106 -1.37 -7.43 -5.67
C SER A 106 -1.99 -8.43 -4.70
N LYS A 107 -3.12 -9.06 -5.00
CA LYS A 107 -3.58 -10.21 -4.19
C LYS A 107 -2.64 -11.38 -4.46
N THR A 108 -1.59 -11.51 -3.66
CA THR A 108 -0.40 -12.34 -3.94
C THR A 108 -0.67 -13.85 -3.88
N TYR A 109 -1.60 -14.27 -3.00
CA TYR A 109 -1.83 -15.67 -2.59
C TYR A 109 -1.77 -16.71 -3.74
N SER A 110 -1.06 -17.82 -3.52
CA SER A 110 -1.02 -18.96 -4.45
C SER A 110 -2.25 -19.87 -4.26
N VAL A 111 -2.43 -20.90 -5.08
CA VAL A 111 -3.58 -21.80 -4.91
C VAL A 111 -3.52 -22.63 -3.62
N ASP A 112 -2.32 -22.85 -3.07
CA ASP A 112 -2.02 -23.67 -1.87
C ASP A 112 -1.48 -22.88 -0.66
N LYS A 113 -1.07 -21.61 -0.81
CA LYS A 113 -0.53 -20.75 0.26
C LYS A 113 -1.25 -19.40 0.38
N GLN A 114 -1.28 -18.85 1.59
CA GLN A 114 -1.66 -17.45 1.82
C GLN A 114 -0.48 -16.52 1.47
N VAL A 115 0.69 -16.77 2.07
CA VAL A 115 1.95 -16.14 1.67
C VAL A 115 2.55 -16.91 0.50
N ALA A 116 2.58 -16.29 -0.69
CA ALA A 116 3.08 -16.93 -1.91
C ALA A 116 4.62 -16.91 -2.01
N ASP A 117 5.15 -17.49 -3.10
CA ASP A 117 6.57 -17.44 -3.47
C ASP A 117 6.72 -17.09 -4.96
N SER A 118 7.82 -16.43 -5.33
CA SER A 118 8.08 -15.92 -6.67
C SER A 118 7.81 -16.85 -7.86
N ALA A 119 7.83 -18.18 -7.71
CA ALA A 119 7.46 -19.10 -8.80
C ALA A 119 5.94 -19.13 -9.08
N SER A 120 5.14 -19.13 -8.03
CA SER A 120 3.67 -19.24 -8.13
C SER A 120 3.01 -17.90 -8.46
N THR A 121 3.60 -16.80 -7.99
CA THR A 121 3.23 -15.43 -8.37
C THR A 121 3.65 -15.11 -9.81
N ALA A 122 4.86 -15.51 -10.24
CA ALA A 122 5.30 -15.32 -11.62
C ALA A 122 4.47 -16.11 -12.63
N THR A 123 4.04 -17.33 -12.29
CA THR A 123 3.09 -18.05 -13.13
C THR A 123 1.75 -17.28 -13.26
N ALA A 124 1.33 -16.56 -12.21
CA ALA A 124 0.15 -15.70 -12.26
C ALA A 124 0.37 -14.47 -13.16
N TYR A 125 1.43 -13.66 -12.95
CA TYR A 125 1.60 -12.41 -13.72
C TYR A 125 2.18 -12.63 -15.14
N HIS A 126 2.96 -13.68 -15.40
CA HIS A 126 3.43 -14.01 -16.75
C HIS A 126 2.43 -14.83 -17.56
N CYS A 127 1.73 -15.80 -16.97
CA CYS A 127 0.84 -16.70 -17.72
C CYS A 127 -0.65 -16.34 -17.59
N GLY A 128 -1.05 -15.66 -16.51
CA GLY A 128 -2.45 -15.34 -16.22
C GLY A 128 -3.21 -16.45 -15.48
N VAL A 129 -2.48 -17.36 -14.82
CA VAL A 129 -3.05 -18.51 -14.09
C VAL A 129 -2.32 -18.66 -12.75
N LYS A 130 -3.04 -18.64 -11.63
CA LYS A 130 -2.45 -18.91 -10.32
C LYS A 130 -2.07 -20.38 -10.17
N ALA A 131 -0.87 -20.63 -9.64
CA ALA A 131 -0.25 -21.95 -9.52
C ALA A 131 -0.12 -22.40 -8.05
N ASN A 132 0.45 -23.58 -7.83
CA ASN A 132 0.89 -24.06 -6.53
C ASN A 132 2.30 -23.52 -6.22
N SER A 133 2.63 -23.35 -4.95
CA SER A 133 3.92 -22.82 -4.51
C SER A 133 5.09 -23.64 -5.05
N LYS A 134 6.15 -22.96 -5.48
CA LYS A 134 7.38 -23.50 -6.09
C LYS A 134 7.24 -24.13 -7.49
N THR A 135 6.05 -24.19 -8.09
CA THR A 135 5.92 -24.57 -9.51
C THR A 135 6.03 -23.36 -10.43
N VAL A 136 6.59 -23.56 -11.61
CA VAL A 136 6.94 -22.51 -12.58
C VAL A 136 6.22 -22.83 -13.90
N GLY A 137 5.39 -21.92 -14.39
CA GLY A 137 4.73 -22.06 -15.69
C GLY A 137 3.71 -23.21 -15.77
N LEU A 138 3.19 -23.69 -14.64
CA LEU A 138 2.25 -24.81 -14.56
C LEU A 138 0.93 -24.42 -13.87
N SER A 139 -0.15 -25.11 -14.23
CA SER A 139 -1.44 -25.02 -13.54
C SER A 139 -1.33 -25.56 -12.10
N ALA A 140 -2.28 -25.19 -11.24
CA ALA A 140 -2.40 -25.75 -9.90
C ALA A 140 -2.87 -27.23 -9.84
N SER A 141 -3.01 -27.90 -11.00
CA SER A 141 -3.14 -29.37 -11.07
C SER A 141 -1.80 -30.09 -11.12
N ALA A 142 -0.68 -29.38 -11.30
CA ALA A 142 0.66 -29.93 -11.13
C ALA A 142 1.05 -29.95 -9.63
N ILE A 143 1.68 -31.05 -9.20
CA ILE A 143 2.11 -31.27 -7.81
C ILE A 143 3.59 -30.89 -7.69
N PRO A 144 3.99 -30.04 -6.72
CA PRO A 144 5.39 -29.67 -6.54
C PRO A 144 6.30 -30.89 -6.39
N TYR A 145 7.43 -30.87 -7.12
CA TYR A 145 8.44 -31.93 -7.23
C TYR A 145 8.03 -33.23 -7.96
N GLU A 146 6.77 -33.47 -8.31
CA GLU A 146 6.33 -34.70 -9.00
C GLU A 146 6.35 -34.53 -10.54
N CYS A 147 7.47 -34.90 -11.18
CA CYS A 147 7.74 -34.64 -12.60
C CYS A 147 6.60 -35.07 -13.55
N ASN A 148 6.06 -36.27 -13.36
CA ASN A 148 4.95 -36.81 -14.15
C ASN A 148 3.68 -35.94 -14.16
N THR A 149 3.51 -35.00 -13.21
CA THR A 149 2.38 -34.04 -13.18
C THR A 149 2.62 -32.76 -14.00
N THR A 150 3.80 -32.60 -14.61
CA THR A 150 4.13 -31.48 -15.50
C THR A 150 3.26 -31.51 -16.77
N PHE A 151 3.16 -32.68 -17.39
CA PHE A 151 2.68 -32.82 -18.77
C PHE A 151 1.16 -32.69 -18.89
N GLY A 152 0.71 -31.76 -19.74
CA GLY A 152 -0.70 -31.38 -19.87
C GLY A 152 -1.15 -30.28 -18.91
N ASN A 153 -0.25 -29.78 -18.04
CA ASN A 153 -0.50 -28.69 -17.11
C ASN A 153 0.24 -27.39 -17.47
N GLU A 154 0.95 -27.34 -18.60
CA GLU A 154 1.73 -26.20 -19.06
C GLU A 154 0.86 -24.98 -19.39
N VAL A 155 1.18 -23.81 -18.82
CA VAL A 155 0.50 -22.54 -19.09
C VAL A 155 1.46 -21.54 -19.72
N PHE A 156 1.17 -21.08 -20.94
CA PHE A 156 2.10 -20.30 -21.75
C PHE A 156 2.11 -18.82 -21.40
N SER A 157 3.30 -18.23 -21.24
CA SER A 157 3.49 -16.83 -20.84
C SER A 157 3.01 -15.81 -21.89
N VAL A 158 2.85 -14.55 -21.49
CA VAL A 158 2.66 -13.41 -22.40
C VAL A 158 3.92 -13.20 -23.27
N LEU A 159 5.11 -13.52 -22.76
CA LEU A 159 6.37 -13.48 -23.53
C LEU A 159 6.33 -14.48 -24.70
N HIS A 160 5.99 -15.74 -24.44
CA HIS A 160 5.83 -16.77 -25.48
C HIS A 160 4.77 -16.36 -26.51
N ARG A 161 3.60 -15.91 -26.04
CA ARG A 161 2.52 -15.38 -26.90
C ARG A 161 2.96 -14.17 -27.73
N ALA A 162 3.82 -13.30 -27.21
CA ALA A 162 4.37 -12.16 -27.94
C ALA A 162 5.32 -12.63 -29.07
N LYS A 163 6.21 -13.60 -28.81
CA LYS A 163 7.11 -14.14 -29.85
C LYS A 163 6.35 -14.85 -30.96
N LEU A 164 5.31 -15.63 -30.64
CA LEU A 164 4.38 -16.22 -31.62
C LEU A 164 3.65 -15.17 -32.48
N GLN A 165 3.51 -13.94 -31.99
CA GLN A 165 2.93 -12.81 -32.74
C GLN A 165 3.99 -11.99 -33.50
N GLY A 166 5.19 -12.54 -33.71
CA GLY A 166 6.27 -11.91 -34.49
C GLY A 166 6.91 -10.70 -33.81
N LYS A 167 6.65 -10.47 -32.52
CA LYS A 167 7.36 -9.47 -31.70
C LYS A 167 8.71 -10.02 -31.26
N SER A 168 9.68 -9.13 -31.06
CA SER A 168 10.91 -9.52 -30.36
C SER A 168 10.67 -9.55 -28.86
N VAL A 169 11.38 -10.41 -28.15
CA VAL A 169 11.16 -10.63 -26.72
C VAL A 169 12.47 -10.62 -25.94
N GLY A 170 12.45 -10.10 -24.71
CA GLY A 170 13.63 -10.12 -23.86
C GLY A 170 13.34 -10.18 -22.37
N ILE A 171 14.37 -10.58 -21.64
CA ILE A 171 14.45 -10.71 -20.18
C ILE A 171 15.68 -9.94 -19.70
N VAL A 172 15.49 -9.12 -18.68
CA VAL A 172 16.54 -8.41 -17.94
C VAL A 172 16.29 -8.65 -16.45
N THR A 173 17.24 -9.22 -15.71
CA THR A 173 17.12 -9.41 -14.26
C THR A 173 18.46 -9.25 -13.54
N THR A 174 18.45 -9.01 -12.23
CA THR A 174 19.66 -9.03 -11.36
C THR A 174 19.96 -10.41 -10.74
N THR A 175 19.10 -11.41 -10.92
CA THR A 175 19.35 -12.82 -10.56
C THR A 175 20.07 -13.60 -11.66
N ARG A 176 20.33 -14.89 -11.38
CA ARG A 176 20.30 -15.96 -12.38
C ARG A 176 19.10 -15.77 -13.32
N VAL A 177 19.32 -15.72 -14.64
CA VAL A 177 18.22 -15.70 -15.63
C VAL A 177 17.31 -16.94 -15.59
N GLN A 178 17.70 -17.95 -14.80
CA GLN A 178 16.97 -19.18 -14.49
C GLN A 178 16.24 -19.15 -13.14
N HIS A 179 16.21 -18.03 -12.42
CA HIS A 179 15.43 -17.89 -11.20
C HIS A 179 13.93 -17.82 -11.51
N ALA A 180 13.09 -17.83 -10.48
CA ALA A 180 11.70 -18.26 -10.60
C ALA A 180 10.84 -17.36 -11.48
N SER A 181 11.03 -16.05 -11.38
CA SER A 181 10.32 -15.06 -12.18
C SER A 181 10.66 -15.11 -13.66
N PRO A 182 11.92 -14.93 -14.10
CA PRO A 182 12.27 -15.02 -15.51
C PRO A 182 11.99 -16.42 -16.07
N ALA A 183 12.14 -17.48 -15.26
CA ALA A 183 11.80 -18.84 -15.66
C ALA A 183 10.31 -18.99 -16.01
N ALA A 184 9.37 -18.40 -15.25
CA ALA A 184 7.95 -18.46 -15.61
C ALA A 184 7.61 -17.75 -16.94
N ALA A 185 8.52 -16.94 -17.48
CA ALA A 185 8.39 -16.35 -18.80
C ALA A 185 8.63 -17.35 -19.95
N TYR A 186 9.27 -18.51 -19.72
CA TYR A 186 9.65 -19.46 -20.78
C TYR A 186 9.65 -20.95 -20.42
N ALA A 187 9.69 -21.31 -19.14
CA ALA A 187 9.85 -22.68 -18.65
C ALA A 187 8.59 -23.24 -17.98
N HIS A 188 8.51 -24.56 -17.95
CA HIS A 188 7.47 -25.34 -17.29
C HIS A 188 8.17 -26.36 -16.36
N SER A 189 7.96 -26.24 -15.05
CA SER A 189 8.64 -27.08 -14.05
C SER A 189 7.83 -27.21 -12.76
N VAL A 190 7.76 -28.42 -12.20
CA VAL A 190 7.23 -28.67 -10.84
C VAL A 190 8.18 -28.23 -9.72
N SER A 191 9.34 -27.65 -10.06
CA SER A 191 10.35 -27.20 -9.10
C SER A 191 11.12 -25.98 -9.62
N ARG A 192 10.98 -24.83 -8.93
CA ARG A 192 11.81 -23.62 -9.14
C ARG A 192 13.31 -23.82 -8.86
N SER A 193 13.71 -24.96 -8.31
CA SER A 193 15.10 -25.26 -7.96
C SER A 193 15.86 -26.05 -9.03
N TRP A 194 15.21 -26.46 -10.13
CA TRP A 194 15.82 -27.26 -11.19
C TRP A 194 16.58 -26.41 -12.23
N TYR A 195 17.59 -25.67 -11.77
CA TYR A 195 18.32 -24.69 -12.58
C TYR A 195 19.18 -25.33 -13.69
N SER A 196 19.87 -26.43 -13.36
CA SER A 196 20.67 -27.27 -14.24
C SER A 196 20.19 -28.72 -14.21
N ASP A 197 20.69 -29.55 -15.12
CA ASP A 197 20.50 -31.00 -15.10
C ASP A 197 21.00 -31.65 -13.80
N SER A 198 22.02 -31.06 -13.16
CA SER A 198 22.56 -31.52 -11.87
C SER A 198 21.61 -31.33 -10.68
N ASP A 199 20.60 -30.46 -10.82
CA ASP A 199 19.56 -30.21 -9.80
C ASP A 199 18.36 -31.17 -9.91
N LEU A 200 18.20 -31.91 -11.03
CA LEU A 200 17.10 -32.85 -11.21
C LEU A 200 17.40 -34.20 -10.52
N PRO A 201 16.45 -34.79 -9.78
CA PRO A 201 16.58 -36.16 -9.31
C PRO A 201 16.55 -37.14 -10.51
N PRO A 202 17.24 -38.29 -10.45
CA PRO A 202 17.32 -39.25 -11.56
C PRO A 202 15.95 -39.73 -12.06
N GLU A 203 14.95 -39.78 -11.20
CA GLU A 203 13.57 -40.13 -11.52
C GLU A 203 12.93 -39.07 -12.43
N ALA A 204 13.11 -37.78 -12.15
CA ALA A 204 12.57 -36.70 -12.98
C ALA A 204 13.25 -36.64 -14.35
N GLN A 205 14.54 -36.98 -14.44
CA GLN A 205 15.24 -37.11 -15.73
C GLN A 205 14.68 -38.29 -16.56
N GLN A 206 14.30 -39.39 -15.92
CA GLN A 206 13.69 -40.57 -16.57
C GLN A 206 12.24 -40.32 -17.00
N ASP A 207 11.46 -39.60 -16.19
CA ASP A 207 10.10 -39.15 -16.51
C ASP A 207 10.08 -38.07 -17.62
N GLY A 208 11.25 -37.52 -18.01
CA GLY A 208 11.41 -36.59 -19.12
C GLY A 208 11.34 -35.11 -18.77
N CYS A 209 11.43 -34.74 -17.49
CA CYS A 209 11.60 -33.34 -17.10
C CYS A 209 12.97 -32.80 -17.55
N VAL A 210 12.99 -31.51 -17.88
CA VAL A 210 14.15 -30.82 -18.44
C VAL A 210 14.49 -29.60 -17.59
N ASP A 211 15.78 -29.35 -17.39
CA ASP A 211 16.27 -28.25 -16.55
C ASP A 211 15.96 -26.85 -17.12
N ILE A 212 15.82 -25.88 -16.23
CA ILE A 212 15.42 -24.50 -16.57
C ILE A 212 16.46 -23.85 -17.52
N SER A 213 17.75 -24.17 -17.43
CA SER A 213 18.77 -23.65 -18.35
C SER A 213 18.63 -24.23 -19.77
N THR A 214 18.30 -25.52 -19.93
CA THR A 214 17.95 -26.07 -21.25
C THR A 214 16.66 -25.43 -21.76
N GLN A 215 15.61 -25.32 -20.92
CA GLN A 215 14.33 -24.72 -21.32
C GLN A 215 14.46 -23.27 -21.82
N LEU A 216 15.40 -22.49 -21.26
CA LEU A 216 15.74 -21.11 -21.69
C LEU A 216 16.15 -21.03 -23.16
N ILE A 217 16.76 -22.10 -23.70
CA ILE A 217 17.26 -22.14 -25.08
C ILE A 217 16.43 -23.03 -26.02
N THR A 218 15.41 -23.73 -25.52
CA THR A 218 14.55 -24.63 -26.32
C THR A 218 13.10 -24.16 -26.45
N ASN A 219 12.50 -23.60 -25.41
CA ASN A 219 11.04 -23.45 -25.35
C ASN A 219 10.54 -22.21 -26.12
N THR A 220 11.30 -21.12 -26.08
CA THR A 220 10.94 -19.85 -26.73
C THR A 220 12.22 -19.20 -27.28
N ASP A 221 12.18 -18.72 -28.52
CA ASP A 221 13.29 -17.95 -29.09
C ASP A 221 13.35 -16.55 -28.47
N ILE A 222 14.13 -16.38 -27.41
CA ILE A 222 14.32 -15.08 -26.75
C ILE A 222 15.44 -14.31 -27.47
N ASP A 223 15.15 -13.05 -27.82
CA ASP A 223 16.09 -12.19 -28.56
C ASP A 223 17.11 -11.53 -27.63
N VAL A 224 16.72 -11.13 -26.40
CA VAL A 224 17.64 -10.54 -25.41
C VAL A 224 17.51 -11.24 -24.06
N ILE A 225 18.62 -11.76 -23.53
CA ILE A 225 18.71 -12.40 -22.21
C ILE A 225 19.85 -11.68 -21.45
N LEU A 226 19.55 -10.95 -20.37
CA LEU A 226 20.53 -10.22 -19.58
C LEU A 226 20.33 -10.49 -18.08
N GLY A 227 21.40 -10.90 -17.39
CA GLY A 227 21.41 -11.12 -15.94
C GLY A 227 22.63 -11.91 -15.48
N GLY A 228 22.49 -12.71 -14.43
CA GLY A 228 23.49 -13.68 -13.96
C GLY A 228 23.21 -15.12 -14.41
N GLY A 229 23.91 -16.08 -13.81
CA GLY A 229 23.62 -17.51 -13.98
C GLY A 229 24.51 -18.28 -14.97
N ARG A 230 25.78 -17.88 -15.14
CA ARG A 230 26.72 -18.58 -16.05
C ARG A 230 26.93 -20.06 -15.73
N MET A 231 26.93 -20.48 -14.46
CA MET A 231 27.38 -21.84 -14.11
C MET A 231 26.49 -22.93 -14.70
N TYR A 232 25.17 -22.77 -14.56
CA TYR A 232 24.11 -23.67 -15.05
C TYR A 232 24.08 -23.86 -16.57
N MET A 233 24.82 -23.03 -17.31
CA MET A 233 24.91 -23.04 -18.76
C MET A 233 26.15 -23.77 -19.31
N THR A 234 27.08 -24.22 -18.44
CA THR A 234 28.40 -24.70 -18.85
C THR A 234 28.77 -26.06 -18.24
N PRO A 235 29.56 -26.91 -18.96
CA PRO A 235 29.92 -28.25 -18.51
C PRO A 235 30.58 -28.28 -17.13
N LYS A 236 30.34 -29.34 -16.35
CA LYS A 236 30.88 -29.51 -15.01
C LYS A 236 32.40 -29.33 -14.95
N GLY A 237 32.82 -28.44 -14.07
CA GLY A 237 34.24 -28.12 -13.84
C GLY A 237 34.84 -27.06 -14.77
N THR A 238 34.07 -26.54 -15.74
CA THR A 238 34.45 -25.38 -16.57
C THR A 238 34.77 -24.18 -15.66
N PRO A 239 35.97 -23.57 -15.73
CA PRO A 239 36.27 -22.38 -14.95
C PRO A 239 35.40 -21.20 -15.39
N ASP A 240 34.80 -20.49 -14.42
CA ASP A 240 34.12 -19.23 -14.71
C ASP A 240 35.14 -18.21 -15.27
N PRO A 241 34.79 -17.44 -16.33
CA PRO A 241 35.74 -16.53 -16.99
C PRO A 241 36.27 -15.40 -16.10
N GLU A 242 35.60 -15.10 -14.98
CA GLU A 242 35.95 -13.98 -14.12
C GLU A 242 36.35 -14.39 -12.69
N TYR A 243 36.01 -15.62 -12.29
CA TYR A 243 36.45 -16.30 -11.06
C TYR A 243 37.19 -17.64 -11.34
N PRO A 244 38.16 -17.71 -12.27
CA PRO A 244 38.70 -18.99 -12.76
C PRO A 244 39.43 -19.85 -11.71
N SER A 245 39.88 -19.25 -10.60
CA SER A 245 40.50 -19.94 -9.47
C SER A 245 39.51 -20.46 -8.42
N SER A 246 38.22 -20.14 -8.53
CA SER A 246 37.20 -20.57 -7.57
C SER A 246 36.67 -21.96 -7.93
N SER A 247 36.68 -22.89 -6.97
CA SER A 247 36.09 -24.22 -7.14
C SER A 247 34.56 -24.21 -7.09
N SER A 248 33.96 -23.31 -6.32
CA SER A 248 32.51 -23.23 -6.08
C SER A 248 31.72 -22.36 -7.07
N ARG A 249 32.39 -21.82 -8.10
CA ARG A 249 31.81 -20.97 -9.16
C ARG A 249 31.95 -21.58 -10.56
N LYS A 250 32.46 -22.80 -10.66
CA LYS A 250 32.60 -23.53 -11.93
C LYS A 250 31.25 -23.94 -12.49
N GLY A 251 31.19 -24.24 -13.79
CA GLY A 251 30.07 -24.94 -14.39
C GLY A 251 29.73 -26.23 -13.64
N ASP A 252 28.46 -26.59 -13.62
CA ASP A 252 27.89 -27.68 -12.81
C ASP A 252 27.26 -28.81 -13.65
N ARG A 253 26.87 -28.54 -14.91
CA ARG A 253 26.16 -29.48 -15.79
C ARG A 253 26.87 -30.83 -15.96
N GLU A 254 26.21 -31.91 -15.52
CA GLU A 254 26.69 -33.29 -15.65
C GLU A 254 26.52 -33.81 -17.09
N ASP A 255 25.56 -33.26 -17.85
CA ASP A 255 25.30 -33.59 -19.27
C ASP A 255 26.41 -33.15 -20.24
N MET A 256 27.42 -32.44 -19.73
CA MET A 256 28.58 -31.91 -20.46
C MET A 256 28.25 -31.00 -21.66
N ARG A 257 27.04 -30.44 -21.73
CA ARG A 257 26.63 -29.50 -22.79
C ARG A 257 27.04 -28.06 -22.44
N ASN A 258 27.50 -27.32 -23.45
CA ASN A 258 27.62 -25.86 -23.36
C ASN A 258 26.37 -25.22 -23.99
N LEU A 259 25.49 -24.69 -23.15
CA LEU A 259 24.22 -24.11 -23.58
C LEU A 259 24.38 -22.73 -24.22
N ILE A 260 25.47 -22.01 -23.90
CA ILE A 260 25.80 -20.73 -24.55
C ILE A 260 26.20 -21.00 -26.02
N GLU A 261 27.07 -21.98 -26.24
CA GLU A 261 27.45 -22.42 -27.59
C GLU A 261 26.22 -22.94 -28.36
N ALA A 262 25.38 -23.76 -27.74
CA ALA A 262 24.15 -24.26 -28.37
C ALA A 262 23.17 -23.11 -28.76
N TRP A 263 23.01 -22.09 -27.91
CA TRP A 263 22.17 -20.92 -28.19
C TRP A 263 22.71 -20.05 -29.34
N LEU A 264 24.04 -19.93 -29.45
CA LEU A 264 24.70 -19.27 -30.59
C LEU A 264 24.57 -20.11 -31.87
N ASP A 265 24.74 -21.43 -31.77
CA ASP A 265 24.67 -22.35 -32.91
C ASP A 265 23.29 -22.42 -33.56
N GLN A 266 22.23 -22.31 -32.75
CA GLN A 266 20.84 -22.13 -33.20
C GLN A 266 20.61 -20.83 -34.00
N ARG A 267 21.52 -19.86 -33.93
CA ARG A 267 21.31 -18.46 -34.38
C ARG A 267 22.37 -17.98 -35.39
N LYS A 268 22.99 -18.91 -36.12
CA LYS A 268 23.95 -18.63 -37.21
C LYS A 268 23.35 -17.90 -38.42
N ASP A 269 22.02 -17.76 -38.45
CA ASP A 269 21.23 -17.02 -39.45
C ASP A 269 21.14 -15.50 -39.17
N ARG A 270 21.46 -15.07 -37.95
CA ARG A 270 21.28 -13.70 -37.44
C ARG A 270 22.51 -13.21 -36.67
N SER A 271 22.61 -11.92 -36.35
CA SER A 271 23.74 -11.40 -35.56
C SER A 271 23.56 -11.67 -34.05
N ALA A 272 23.73 -12.93 -33.63
CA ALA A 272 23.76 -13.31 -32.22
C ALA A 272 25.13 -13.04 -31.55
N GLN A 273 25.11 -12.58 -30.30
CA GLN A 273 26.33 -12.32 -29.50
C GLN A 273 26.17 -12.80 -28.06
N TYR A 274 27.26 -13.33 -27.48
CA TYR A 274 27.40 -13.61 -26.06
C TYR A 274 28.39 -12.65 -25.40
N VAL A 275 28.05 -12.14 -24.21
CA VAL A 275 28.92 -11.30 -23.38
C VAL A 275 28.85 -11.74 -21.91
N TRP A 276 29.91 -11.49 -21.14
CA TRP A 276 29.95 -11.80 -19.72
C TRP A 276 30.45 -10.67 -18.83
N ASN A 277 30.85 -9.53 -19.40
CA ASN A 277 31.30 -8.35 -18.65
C ASN A 277 30.90 -7.02 -19.32
N LYS A 278 31.08 -5.93 -18.58
CA LYS A 278 30.74 -4.55 -18.93
C LYS A 278 31.52 -4.02 -20.15
N GLU A 279 32.76 -4.43 -20.36
CA GLU A 279 33.55 -4.01 -21.53
C GLU A 279 32.93 -4.58 -22.82
N GLN A 280 32.71 -5.89 -22.86
CA GLN A 280 32.05 -6.59 -23.97
C GLN A 280 30.62 -6.06 -24.18
N PHE A 281 29.84 -5.90 -23.11
CA PHE A 281 28.50 -5.35 -23.14
C PHE A 281 28.45 -3.92 -23.71
N ASN A 282 29.40 -3.07 -23.34
CA ASN A 282 29.52 -1.72 -23.90
C ASN A 282 29.83 -1.78 -25.41
N ALA A 283 30.69 -2.71 -25.84
CA ALA A 283 31.07 -2.91 -27.24
C ALA A 283 29.95 -3.48 -28.15
N VAL A 284 28.84 -4.00 -27.60
CA VAL A 284 27.69 -4.48 -28.39
C VAL A 284 27.07 -3.35 -29.21
N ASN A 285 27.19 -3.43 -30.54
CA ASN A 285 26.56 -2.52 -31.51
C ASN A 285 25.09 -2.88 -31.71
N VAL A 286 24.20 -2.20 -30.99
CA VAL A 286 22.75 -2.41 -30.99
C VAL A 286 22.06 -2.27 -32.36
N ASN A 287 22.69 -1.61 -33.33
CA ASN A 287 22.15 -1.52 -34.68
C ASN A 287 22.26 -2.87 -35.40
N THR A 288 23.42 -3.53 -35.28
CA THR A 288 23.71 -4.79 -35.97
C THR A 288 23.35 -6.03 -35.17
N THR A 289 23.49 -6.02 -33.84
CA THR A 289 23.20 -7.21 -33.00
C THR A 289 21.70 -7.47 -32.93
N ASP A 290 21.27 -8.65 -33.35
CA ASP A 290 19.86 -9.06 -33.42
C ASP A 290 19.45 -9.97 -32.26
N SER A 291 20.41 -10.66 -31.65
CA SER A 291 20.18 -11.36 -30.39
C SER A 291 21.39 -11.23 -29.45
N LEU A 292 21.13 -11.08 -28.15
CA LEU A 292 22.17 -10.83 -27.14
C LEU A 292 21.91 -11.69 -25.89
N MET A 293 22.88 -12.52 -25.53
CA MET A 293 22.95 -13.19 -24.23
C MET A 293 24.07 -12.55 -23.40
N GLY A 294 23.74 -11.98 -22.25
CA GLY A 294 24.68 -11.36 -21.32
C GLY A 294 24.56 -11.96 -19.93
N LEU A 295 25.57 -12.73 -19.50
CA LEU A 295 25.57 -13.44 -18.21
C LEU A 295 26.73 -12.95 -17.33
N PHE A 296 26.43 -12.12 -16.33
CA PHE A 296 27.40 -11.25 -15.67
C PHE A 296 27.95 -11.76 -14.33
N GLU A 297 27.35 -12.76 -13.68
CA GLU A 297 27.94 -13.50 -12.55
C GLU A 297 27.66 -15.03 -12.71
N PRO A 298 28.34 -15.93 -11.97
CA PRO A 298 28.10 -17.37 -12.01
C PRO A 298 26.70 -17.74 -11.52
N LYS A 299 26.24 -17.05 -10.47
CA LYS A 299 24.87 -17.06 -9.97
C LYS A 299 24.28 -15.65 -10.13
N ASP A 300 23.56 -15.15 -9.13
CA ASP A 300 22.94 -13.83 -9.15
C ASP A 300 23.99 -12.71 -9.25
N MET A 301 23.64 -11.60 -9.92
CA MET A 301 24.47 -10.40 -9.94
C MET A 301 24.61 -9.83 -8.53
N ARG A 302 25.61 -8.98 -8.31
CA ARG A 302 25.86 -8.32 -7.00
C ARG A 302 24.82 -7.22 -6.73
N PHE A 303 24.52 -6.97 -5.46
CA PHE A 303 23.83 -5.73 -5.03
C PHE A 303 24.55 -4.49 -5.62
N GLU A 304 23.86 -3.42 -6.01
CA GLU A 304 24.47 -2.18 -6.56
C GLU A 304 25.56 -1.63 -5.62
N VAL A 305 25.31 -1.68 -4.30
CA VAL A 305 26.25 -1.27 -3.25
C VAL A 305 27.62 -1.94 -3.43
N PHE A 306 27.63 -3.23 -3.78
CA PHE A 306 28.84 -4.05 -3.93
C PHE A 306 29.20 -4.37 -5.40
N ARG A 307 28.51 -3.75 -6.36
CA ARG A 307 28.68 -3.98 -7.80
C ARG A 307 29.98 -3.40 -8.30
N ASN A 308 30.78 -4.20 -9.02
CA ASN A 308 31.99 -3.69 -9.65
C ASN A 308 31.61 -2.93 -10.93
N ARG A 309 31.51 -1.60 -10.81
CA ARG A 309 31.14 -0.69 -11.92
C ARG A 309 32.03 -0.75 -13.17
N THR A 310 33.18 -1.45 -13.12
CA THR A 310 34.04 -1.71 -14.30
C THR A 310 33.83 -3.08 -14.95
N ARG A 311 33.20 -4.03 -14.24
CA ARG A 311 32.97 -5.42 -14.71
C ARG A 311 31.48 -5.72 -14.95
N ASP A 312 30.59 -5.07 -14.21
CA ASP A 312 29.16 -5.41 -14.16
C ASP A 312 28.31 -4.24 -14.70
N PRO A 313 27.35 -4.46 -15.62
CA PRO A 313 26.32 -3.46 -15.91
C PRO A 313 25.34 -3.32 -14.74
N SER A 314 24.73 -2.14 -14.59
CA SER A 314 23.56 -1.96 -13.72
C SER A 314 22.29 -2.44 -14.42
N ILE A 315 21.21 -2.67 -13.67
CA ILE A 315 19.88 -2.93 -14.24
C ILE A 315 19.50 -1.85 -15.28
N VAL A 316 19.77 -0.58 -14.99
CA VAL A 316 19.52 0.57 -15.88
C VAL A 316 20.25 0.43 -17.22
N ASP A 317 21.52 0.01 -17.21
CA ASP A 317 22.30 -0.27 -18.42
C ASP A 317 21.67 -1.41 -19.24
N MET A 318 21.28 -2.49 -18.57
CA MET A 318 20.73 -3.70 -19.20
C MET A 318 19.37 -3.40 -19.84
N THR A 319 18.48 -2.72 -19.14
CA THR A 319 17.19 -2.23 -19.66
C THR A 319 17.38 -1.34 -20.88
N GLU A 320 18.34 -0.41 -20.85
CA GLU A 320 18.64 0.44 -22.01
C GLU A 320 19.11 -0.40 -23.21
N LYS A 321 20.09 -1.28 -23.04
CA LYS A 321 20.63 -2.11 -24.13
C LYS A 321 19.55 -3.04 -24.71
N ALA A 322 18.70 -3.63 -23.85
CA ALA A 322 17.57 -4.45 -24.28
C ALA A 322 16.58 -3.66 -25.13
N ILE A 323 16.11 -2.49 -24.67
CA ILE A 323 15.18 -1.64 -25.44
C ILE A 323 15.83 -1.17 -26.74
N GLN A 324 17.12 -0.83 -26.74
CA GLN A 324 17.85 -0.42 -27.94
C GLN A 324 17.88 -1.50 -29.04
N ILE A 325 17.98 -2.79 -28.68
CA ILE A 325 17.94 -3.93 -29.60
C ILE A 325 16.50 -4.27 -29.99
N LEU A 326 15.61 -4.48 -29.00
CA LEU A 326 14.25 -4.95 -29.21
C LEU A 326 13.38 -3.98 -30.03
N LYS A 327 13.59 -2.66 -29.91
CA LYS A 327 12.86 -1.64 -30.68
C LYS A 327 13.12 -1.68 -32.19
N LYS A 328 14.11 -2.46 -32.67
CA LYS A 328 14.34 -2.66 -34.11
C LYS A 328 13.16 -3.36 -34.79
N ASN A 329 12.40 -4.19 -34.07
CA ASN A 329 11.29 -4.94 -34.64
C ASN A 329 10.06 -4.04 -34.92
N PRO A 330 9.58 -3.92 -36.17
CA PRO A 330 8.43 -3.08 -36.50
C PRO A 330 7.11 -3.58 -35.88
N ASN A 331 6.99 -4.87 -35.56
CA ASN A 331 5.85 -5.46 -34.85
C ASN A 331 5.83 -5.06 -33.36
N GLY A 332 6.90 -4.44 -32.86
CA GLY A 332 7.12 -4.13 -31.45
C GLY A 332 7.72 -5.29 -30.66
N PHE A 333 7.76 -5.13 -29.34
CA PHE A 333 8.42 -6.08 -28.44
C PHE A 333 7.64 -6.34 -27.13
N PHE A 334 7.98 -7.44 -26.46
CA PHE A 334 7.72 -7.66 -25.04
C PHE A 334 9.06 -7.65 -24.29
N LEU A 335 9.15 -6.91 -23.20
CA LEU A 335 10.34 -6.89 -22.34
C LEU A 335 9.93 -7.12 -20.89
N PHE A 336 10.53 -8.12 -20.27
CA PHE A 336 10.54 -8.26 -18.82
C PHE A 336 11.81 -7.60 -18.27
N VAL A 337 11.65 -6.77 -17.23
CA VAL A 337 12.73 -6.13 -16.49
C VAL A 337 12.51 -6.36 -15.01
N GLU A 338 13.54 -6.78 -14.30
CA GLU A 338 13.37 -7.22 -12.93
C GLU A 338 14.57 -6.87 -12.05
N ASP A 339 14.31 -6.53 -10.78
CA ASP A 339 15.34 -6.46 -9.73
C ASP A 339 15.16 -7.59 -8.71
N GLU A 340 14.98 -8.81 -9.26
CA GLU A 340 14.40 -9.99 -8.60
C GLU A 340 15.17 -10.42 -7.35
N GLY A 341 16.50 -10.32 -7.41
CA GLY A 341 17.34 -11.01 -6.43
C GLY A 341 17.79 -10.13 -5.30
N ARG A 342 17.50 -8.83 -5.31
CA ARG A 342 18.30 -7.89 -4.52
C ARG A 342 17.45 -6.96 -3.66
N ILE A 343 16.18 -6.79 -4.00
CA ILE A 343 15.15 -6.35 -3.04
C ILE A 343 14.84 -7.50 -2.08
N ASP A 344 14.29 -8.63 -2.56
CA ASP A 344 14.00 -9.84 -1.77
C ASP A 344 15.17 -10.32 -0.90
N HIS A 345 16.32 -10.71 -1.49
CA HIS A 345 17.44 -11.23 -0.69
C HIS A 345 17.95 -10.21 0.35
N GLY A 346 17.72 -8.91 0.14
CA GLY A 346 18.01 -7.86 1.12
C GLY A 346 17.07 -7.92 2.33
N HIS A 347 15.76 -8.05 2.10
CA HIS A 347 14.78 -8.26 3.16
C HIS A 347 14.91 -9.62 3.86
N HIS A 348 15.10 -10.71 3.10
CA HIS A 348 15.40 -12.05 3.62
C HIS A 348 16.62 -12.07 4.54
N ALA A 349 17.69 -11.34 4.21
CA ALA A 349 18.87 -11.17 5.07
C ALA A 349 18.63 -10.27 6.30
N GLY A 350 17.47 -9.60 6.38
CA GLY A 350 17.14 -8.61 7.42
C GLY A 350 17.87 -7.27 7.26
N ILE A 351 18.42 -6.97 6.07
CA ILE A 351 19.29 -5.82 5.79
C ILE A 351 18.59 -4.86 4.82
N ALA A 352 17.71 -4.02 5.35
CA ALA A 352 16.90 -3.09 4.56
C ALA A 352 17.73 -2.10 3.72
N LYS A 353 18.94 -1.76 4.16
CA LYS A 353 19.84 -0.86 3.41
C LYS A 353 20.25 -1.41 2.05
N LEU A 354 20.34 -2.73 1.92
CA LEU A 354 20.50 -3.38 0.62
C LEU A 354 19.20 -3.25 -0.17
N ALA A 355 18.10 -3.80 0.35
CA ALA A 355 16.81 -3.83 -0.36
C ALA A 355 16.36 -2.47 -0.92
N LEU A 356 16.34 -1.42 -0.09
CA LEU A 356 15.90 -0.08 -0.51
C LEU A 356 16.85 0.56 -1.53
N THR A 357 18.14 0.23 -1.52
CA THR A 357 19.10 0.76 -2.52
C THR A 357 18.84 0.17 -3.90
N GLU A 358 18.45 -1.10 -3.97
CA GLU A 358 18.09 -1.78 -5.21
C GLU A 358 16.74 -1.27 -5.73
N THR A 359 15.74 -1.05 -4.86
CA THR A 359 14.49 -0.36 -5.24
C THR A 359 14.75 1.02 -5.87
N VAL A 360 15.72 1.76 -5.32
CA VAL A 360 16.20 3.05 -5.87
C VAL A 360 16.97 2.91 -7.20
N MET A 361 17.45 1.73 -7.57
CA MET A 361 18.03 1.44 -8.90
C MET A 361 16.98 0.94 -9.90
N PHE A 362 16.03 0.13 -9.45
CA PHE A 362 14.86 -0.30 -10.20
C PHE A 362 14.03 0.90 -10.70
N ASP A 363 13.73 1.89 -9.86
CA ASP A 363 13.04 3.12 -10.29
C ASP A 363 13.80 3.87 -11.41
N LYS A 364 15.15 3.87 -11.36
CA LYS A 364 15.98 4.47 -12.42
C LYS A 364 15.90 3.68 -13.73
N ALA A 365 15.68 2.37 -13.68
CA ALA A 365 15.42 1.55 -14.87
C ALA A 365 14.03 1.84 -15.47
N VAL A 366 12.99 1.99 -14.62
CA VAL A 366 11.65 2.47 -15.02
C VAL A 366 11.73 3.85 -15.68
N ARG A 367 12.52 4.77 -15.11
CA ARG A 367 12.84 6.09 -15.67
C ARG A 367 13.51 5.98 -17.04
N ARG A 368 14.50 5.09 -17.17
CA ARG A 368 15.26 4.95 -18.41
C ARG A 368 14.44 4.34 -19.54
N ALA A 369 13.59 3.35 -19.26
CA ALA A 369 12.65 2.82 -20.26
C ALA A 369 11.59 3.85 -20.69
N SER A 370 11.12 4.68 -19.74
CA SER A 370 10.20 5.79 -20.04
C SER A 370 10.83 6.83 -20.99
N GLN A 371 12.15 7.06 -20.91
CA GLN A 371 12.89 7.94 -21.83
C GLN A 371 13.15 7.31 -23.21
N LEU A 372 13.18 5.98 -23.31
CA LEU A 372 13.56 5.24 -24.53
C LEU A 372 12.36 4.76 -25.35
N THR A 373 11.14 4.97 -24.88
CA THR A 373 9.90 4.50 -25.52
C THR A 373 8.83 5.60 -25.58
N LYS A 374 7.76 5.38 -26.35
CA LYS A 374 6.63 6.31 -26.43
C LYS A 374 5.40 5.71 -25.75
N GLU A 375 4.84 6.42 -24.78
CA GLU A 375 3.59 6.04 -24.12
C GLU A 375 2.39 5.92 -25.09
N SER A 376 2.46 6.55 -26.27
CA SER A 376 1.47 6.38 -27.34
C SER A 376 1.57 5.05 -28.10
N GLU A 377 2.56 4.20 -27.85
CA GLU A 377 2.67 2.86 -28.47
C GLU A 377 3.15 1.76 -27.50
N THR A 378 3.68 2.11 -26.33
CA THR A 378 4.16 1.18 -25.29
C THR A 378 3.22 1.18 -24.08
N LEU A 379 2.72 0.01 -23.70
CA LEU A 379 2.16 -0.24 -22.37
C LEU A 379 3.34 -0.54 -21.42
N THR A 380 3.46 0.21 -20.33
CA THR A 380 4.43 -0.07 -19.25
C THR A 380 3.67 -0.35 -17.98
N ILE A 381 3.98 -1.48 -17.36
CA ILE A 381 3.48 -1.91 -16.06
C ILE A 381 4.70 -2.04 -15.13
N VAL A 382 4.59 -1.58 -13.89
CA VAL A 382 5.53 -1.85 -12.80
C VAL A 382 4.73 -2.57 -11.72
N THR A 383 5.24 -3.65 -11.14
CA THR A 383 4.58 -4.33 -10.02
C THR A 383 5.59 -4.97 -9.08
N ALA A 384 5.13 -5.44 -7.93
CA ALA A 384 5.80 -6.50 -7.18
C ALA A 384 5.00 -7.81 -7.33
N ASP A 385 5.56 -8.91 -6.84
CA ASP A 385 4.93 -10.23 -6.88
C ASP A 385 4.44 -10.68 -5.48
N HIS A 386 5.25 -10.40 -4.45
CA HIS A 386 4.92 -10.45 -3.02
C HIS A 386 5.61 -9.34 -2.22
N SER A 387 5.32 -9.28 -0.92
CA SER A 387 5.87 -8.31 0.04
C SER A 387 6.92 -8.95 0.96
N HIS A 388 7.28 -8.25 2.04
CA HIS A 388 8.07 -8.75 3.17
C HIS A 388 7.41 -8.38 4.49
N VAL A 389 7.77 -9.04 5.60
CA VAL A 389 7.36 -8.60 6.95
C VAL A 389 8.22 -7.42 7.44
N PHE A 390 8.52 -6.51 6.52
CA PHE A 390 9.26 -5.27 6.67
C PHE A 390 8.32 -4.15 7.09
N THR A 391 8.65 -3.47 8.19
CA THR A 391 7.88 -2.34 8.72
C THR A 391 8.80 -1.16 8.97
N PHE A 392 8.30 0.06 8.82
CA PHE A 392 8.98 1.26 9.31
C PHE A 392 8.01 2.07 10.18
N GLY A 393 8.48 2.41 11.38
CA GLY A 393 7.66 2.67 12.56
C GLY A 393 8.25 3.73 13.50
N GLY A 394 7.64 3.90 14.67
CA GLY A 394 8.30 4.54 15.82
C GLY A 394 8.18 6.06 15.97
N SER A 395 7.28 6.72 15.23
CA SER A 395 6.99 8.17 15.39
C SER A 395 8.20 9.10 15.19
N THR A 396 8.90 8.91 14.08
CA THR A 396 10.07 9.72 13.68
C THR A 396 9.67 11.11 13.13
N PRO A 397 10.49 12.15 13.36
CA PRO A 397 10.25 13.48 12.82
C PRO A 397 10.54 13.55 11.31
N ARG A 398 9.85 14.45 10.59
CA ARG A 398 10.04 14.69 9.15
C ARG A 398 11.52 14.88 8.80
N GLY A 399 12.01 14.22 7.74
CA GLY A 399 13.42 14.28 7.33
C GLY A 399 14.40 13.49 8.19
N ASN A 400 13.92 12.67 9.14
CA ASN A 400 14.78 11.72 9.85
C ASN A 400 15.36 10.65 8.88
N PRO A 401 16.66 10.29 8.97
CA PRO A 401 17.25 9.25 8.13
C PRO A 401 16.46 7.94 8.22
N ILE A 402 16.12 7.33 7.08
CA ILE A 402 15.25 6.15 7.04
C ILE A 402 15.80 4.92 7.81
N PHE A 403 17.13 4.80 7.90
CA PHE A 403 17.83 3.78 8.72
C PHE A 403 18.05 4.20 10.19
N GLY A 404 17.55 5.38 10.57
CA GLY A 404 17.77 6.03 11.86
C GLY A 404 16.97 5.45 13.02
N LEU A 405 17.13 6.05 14.19
CA LEU A 405 16.49 5.64 15.44
C LEU A 405 15.14 6.35 15.62
N ALA A 406 14.17 5.62 16.19
CA ALA A 406 12.96 6.23 16.72
C ALA A 406 13.30 7.22 17.86
N PRO A 407 12.67 8.41 17.93
CA PRO A 407 13.02 9.43 18.91
C PRO A 407 12.62 9.06 20.34
N LYS A 408 11.59 8.23 20.50
CA LYS A 408 11.19 7.66 21.80
C LYS A 408 12.00 6.38 22.06
N LYS A 409 12.53 6.23 23.27
CA LYS A 409 13.06 4.95 23.74
C LYS A 409 11.93 3.94 23.95
N ALA A 410 12.23 2.67 23.72
CA ALA A 410 11.36 1.56 24.11
C ALA A 410 11.27 1.46 25.65
N ASP A 411 10.32 0.66 26.16
CA ASP A 411 10.05 0.59 27.61
C ASP A 411 11.16 -0.14 28.39
N ASP A 412 12.00 -0.92 27.70
CA ASP A 412 13.29 -1.44 28.20
C ASP A 412 14.37 -0.35 28.38
N ARG A 413 14.05 0.91 28.02
CA ARG A 413 14.92 2.11 28.05
C ARG A 413 16.07 2.10 27.05
N LEU A 414 16.07 1.17 26.10
CA LEU A 414 17.00 1.10 24.98
C LEU A 414 16.37 1.75 23.72
N PRO A 415 17.17 2.35 22.83
CA PRO A 415 16.68 2.83 21.54
C PRO A 415 16.31 1.68 20.60
N PHE A 416 15.63 2.00 19.51
CA PHE A 416 15.33 1.08 18.40
C PHE A 416 15.35 1.85 17.07
N THR A 417 15.57 1.16 15.96
CA THR A 417 15.47 1.73 14.60
C THR A 417 14.02 1.99 14.20
N SER A 418 13.79 2.94 13.29
CA SER A 418 12.46 3.09 12.68
C SER A 418 12.07 1.83 11.91
N ILE A 419 12.99 1.30 11.11
CA ILE A 419 12.82 0.00 10.43
C ILE A 419 12.92 -1.16 11.43
N LEU A 420 11.97 -2.09 11.36
CA LEU A 420 11.94 -3.37 12.07
C LEU A 420 11.36 -4.47 11.14
N TYR A 421 11.74 -5.72 11.36
CA TYR A 421 11.11 -6.88 10.72
C TYR A 421 10.28 -7.67 11.74
N ALA A 422 9.21 -8.34 11.31
CA ALA A 422 8.47 -9.20 12.24
C ALA A 422 9.21 -10.51 12.56
N ASN A 423 9.98 -11.05 11.62
CA ASN A 423 10.82 -12.25 11.80
C ASN A 423 12.11 -12.15 10.97
N GLY A 424 13.09 -13.03 11.22
CA GLY A 424 14.32 -13.09 10.45
C GLY A 424 15.60 -13.19 11.29
N PRO A 425 16.79 -13.02 10.66
CA PRO A 425 18.09 -13.23 11.30
C PRO A 425 18.50 -12.12 12.27
N GLY A 426 17.90 -10.92 12.17
CA GLY A 426 18.16 -9.79 13.06
C GLY A 426 17.60 -9.91 14.49
N TYR A 427 17.04 -11.06 14.87
CA TYR A 427 16.67 -11.34 16.26
C TYR A 427 17.94 -11.49 17.13
N VAL A 428 18.24 -10.49 17.97
CA VAL A 428 19.42 -10.53 18.85
C VAL A 428 19.05 -10.23 20.30
N HIS A 429 19.32 -11.18 21.19
CA HIS A 429 19.24 -11.02 22.63
C HIS A 429 20.61 -11.18 23.29
N VAL A 430 20.98 -10.23 24.14
CA VAL A 430 22.21 -10.22 24.95
C VAL A 430 21.82 -10.35 26.42
N ASN A 431 22.34 -11.37 27.11
CA ASN A 431 22.07 -11.64 28.52
C ASN A 431 20.57 -11.70 28.90
N GLY A 432 19.70 -12.16 28.00
CA GLY A 432 18.24 -12.22 28.21
C GLY A 432 17.49 -10.90 27.99
N THR A 433 18.15 -9.90 27.40
CA THR A 433 17.57 -8.59 27.04
C THR A 433 17.78 -8.27 25.56
N ARG A 434 16.94 -7.41 24.96
CA ARG A 434 17.11 -6.93 23.59
C ARG A 434 18.47 -6.25 23.41
N ALA A 435 19.12 -6.45 22.26
CA ALA A 435 20.40 -5.79 21.98
C ALA A 435 20.23 -4.25 21.93
N ASN A 436 21.14 -3.51 22.57
CA ASN A 436 21.19 -2.05 22.49
C ASN A 436 21.75 -1.61 21.14
N VAL A 437 20.92 -1.08 20.24
CA VAL A 437 21.33 -0.66 18.90
C VAL A 437 22.38 0.47 18.89
N SER A 438 22.48 1.28 19.94
CA SER A 438 23.58 2.26 20.06
C SER A 438 24.95 1.66 20.43
N ALA A 439 25.07 0.33 20.51
CA ALA A 439 26.33 -0.39 20.68
C ALA A 439 26.86 -1.03 19.37
N VAL A 440 26.16 -0.82 18.25
CA VAL A 440 26.56 -1.25 16.90
C VAL A 440 26.50 -0.06 15.93
N ASP A 441 27.17 -0.16 14.79
CA ASP A 441 26.95 0.79 13.69
C ASP A 441 25.70 0.35 12.92
N TYR A 442 24.58 1.02 13.17
CA TYR A 442 23.30 0.77 12.50
C TYR A 442 23.18 1.50 11.14
N PHE A 443 24.21 2.25 10.74
CA PHE A 443 24.36 2.79 9.38
C PHE A 443 25.28 1.94 8.48
N ASP A 444 25.82 0.82 8.99
CA ASP A 444 26.64 -0.12 8.22
C ASP A 444 25.88 -0.70 7.01
N GLU A 445 26.60 -1.13 5.96
CA GLU A 445 26.02 -1.70 4.73
C GLU A 445 25.43 -3.12 4.93
N GLU A 446 25.85 -3.83 5.97
CA GLU A 446 25.39 -5.18 6.32
C GLU A 446 24.59 -5.22 7.65
N TYR A 447 24.15 -4.06 8.18
CA TYR A 447 23.40 -4.02 9.44
C TYR A 447 22.02 -4.68 9.33
N MET A 448 21.79 -5.71 10.14
CA MET A 448 20.50 -6.42 10.26
C MET A 448 19.57 -5.73 11.26
N GLN A 449 18.39 -5.27 10.83
CA GLN A 449 17.40 -4.63 11.70
C GLN A 449 16.70 -5.66 12.61
N GLN A 450 16.24 -5.20 13.79
CA GLN A 450 15.74 -6.09 14.84
C GLN A 450 14.43 -6.81 14.44
N ALA A 451 14.31 -8.08 14.86
CA ALA A 451 13.17 -8.95 14.54
C ALA A 451 12.54 -9.62 15.78
N ALA A 452 11.26 -10.02 15.71
CA ALA A 452 10.52 -10.63 16.85
C ALA A 452 10.65 -12.16 16.94
N VAL A 453 10.91 -12.83 15.81
CA VAL A 453 11.05 -14.30 15.71
C VAL A 453 12.35 -14.67 15.00
N PRO A 454 13.25 -15.46 15.61
CA PRO A 454 14.51 -15.85 15.00
C PRO A 454 14.32 -16.88 13.90
N LEU A 455 14.77 -16.57 12.68
CA LEU A 455 14.79 -17.44 11.51
C LEU A 455 16.10 -17.23 10.72
N ASP A 456 16.55 -18.24 9.98
CA ASP A 456 17.79 -18.15 9.17
C ASP A 456 17.68 -17.14 8.01
N ALA A 457 16.45 -16.93 7.55
CA ALA A 457 16.03 -15.85 6.66
C ALA A 457 14.65 -15.36 7.12
N GLU A 458 14.34 -14.09 6.88
CA GLU A 458 13.01 -13.52 7.03
C GLU A 458 11.99 -14.17 6.06
N THR A 459 10.68 -13.94 6.25
CA THR A 459 9.63 -14.47 5.36
C THR A 459 8.89 -13.37 4.61
N HIS A 460 8.57 -13.61 3.33
CA HIS A 460 7.67 -12.74 2.56
C HIS A 460 6.39 -12.36 3.33
N GLY A 461 5.87 -11.18 3.01
CA GLY A 461 4.58 -10.68 3.44
C GLY A 461 3.45 -11.22 2.57
N GLY A 462 2.32 -11.55 3.19
CA GLY A 462 1.11 -12.07 2.54
C GLY A 462 0.06 -11.02 2.19
N GLU A 463 0.33 -9.75 2.47
CA GLU A 463 -0.47 -8.60 2.10
C GLU A 463 -0.36 -8.24 0.60
N ASP A 464 -1.08 -7.20 0.21
CA ASP A 464 -1.14 -6.70 -1.17
C ASP A 464 0.01 -5.70 -1.48
N VAL A 465 0.61 -5.80 -2.67
CA VAL A 465 1.79 -5.00 -3.12
C VAL A 465 1.58 -4.29 -4.45
N ALA A 466 2.16 -3.11 -4.71
CA ALA A 466 1.72 -2.22 -5.80
C ALA A 466 1.77 -2.74 -7.26
N ILE A 467 0.85 -2.27 -8.12
CA ILE A 467 0.90 -2.20 -9.60
C ILE A 467 0.81 -0.73 -10.04
N TYR A 468 1.67 -0.29 -10.97
CA TYR A 468 1.62 1.02 -11.61
C TYR A 468 1.53 0.84 -13.14
N ALA A 469 0.65 1.56 -13.83
CA ALA A 469 0.40 1.37 -15.26
C ALA A 469 0.28 2.67 -16.08
N LYS A 470 0.90 2.68 -17.27
CA LYS A 470 0.76 3.76 -18.26
C LYS A 470 0.85 3.29 -19.70
N GLY A 471 0.25 4.04 -20.62
CA GLY A 471 0.18 3.68 -22.04
C GLY A 471 -1.14 3.06 -22.48
N PRO A 472 -1.17 2.39 -23.65
CA PRO A 472 -2.41 1.93 -24.26
C PRO A 472 -3.07 0.82 -23.42
N MET A 473 -4.39 0.93 -23.21
CA MET A 473 -5.19 0.09 -22.31
C MET A 473 -4.81 0.11 -20.82
N ALA A 474 -3.90 0.99 -20.35
CA ALA A 474 -3.46 1.01 -18.95
C ALA A 474 -4.59 1.31 -17.94
N HIS A 475 -5.64 2.03 -18.36
CA HIS A 475 -6.84 2.33 -17.56
C HIS A 475 -7.62 1.10 -17.08
N LEU A 476 -7.32 -0.10 -17.60
CA LEU A 476 -7.92 -1.36 -17.11
C LEU A 476 -7.35 -1.80 -15.75
N LEU A 477 -6.21 -1.22 -15.33
CA LEU A 477 -5.54 -1.49 -14.05
C LEU A 477 -5.94 -0.39 -13.04
N HIS A 478 -7.05 -0.64 -12.35
CA HIS A 478 -7.70 0.26 -11.40
C HIS A 478 -8.55 -0.52 -10.38
N GLY A 479 -8.86 0.06 -9.21
CA GLY A 479 -9.72 -0.57 -8.20
C GLY A 479 -9.18 -1.91 -7.70
N VAL A 480 -10.04 -2.84 -7.27
CA VAL A 480 -9.63 -4.20 -6.87
C VAL A 480 -9.72 -5.18 -8.04
N LYS A 481 -8.59 -5.79 -8.41
CA LYS A 481 -8.56 -7.04 -9.19
C LYS A 481 -8.22 -8.21 -8.24
N GLU A 482 -7.89 -9.38 -8.77
CA GLU A 482 -6.66 -9.98 -8.24
C GLU A 482 -5.59 -8.92 -8.51
N GLN A 483 -5.18 -8.13 -7.48
CA GLN A 483 -4.27 -6.96 -7.49
C GLN A 483 -4.99 -5.51 -7.36
N HIS A 484 -4.89 -4.66 -6.26
CA HIS A 484 -5.77 -3.45 -5.84
C HIS A 484 -5.26 -1.97 -5.40
N TYR A 485 -5.91 -0.96 -4.77
CA TYR A 485 -5.44 0.51 -4.82
C TYR A 485 -4.51 1.12 -3.67
N ILE A 486 -3.83 2.33 -3.82
CA ILE A 486 -2.84 3.02 -2.88
C ILE A 486 -2.85 4.60 -2.83
N ALA A 487 -2.49 5.25 -1.69
CA ALA A 487 -2.19 6.70 -1.48
C ALA A 487 -1.27 7.05 -0.25
N HIS A 488 -0.56 8.19 -0.26
CA HIS A 488 0.52 8.54 0.69
C HIS A 488 0.10 8.97 2.11
N THR A 489 0.77 8.45 3.16
CA THR A 489 0.53 8.83 4.57
C THR A 489 1.76 9.44 5.27
N TYR A 490 1.59 10.61 5.91
CA TYR A 490 2.56 11.30 6.79
C TYR A 490 1.95 12.61 7.34
N ASN A 491 2.50 13.14 8.43
CA ASN A 491 2.16 14.47 8.99
C ASN A 491 3.28 15.50 8.69
N VAL A 492 2.98 16.80 8.73
CA VAL A 492 3.97 17.82 8.32
C VAL A 492 5.23 17.82 9.20
N ASP A 493 5.09 17.52 10.50
CA ASP A 493 6.20 17.43 11.46
C ASP A 493 6.73 16.01 11.71
N GLN A 494 6.07 14.94 11.22
CA GLN A 494 6.47 13.55 11.47
C GLN A 494 6.29 12.65 10.25
N GLN A 495 7.28 11.79 9.98
CA GLN A 495 7.19 10.73 8.95
C GLN A 495 6.04 9.76 9.29
N MET A 496 5.80 9.57 10.59
CA MET A 496 4.67 8.80 11.08
C MET A 496 3.42 9.67 11.19
N PRO A 497 2.32 9.31 10.51
CA PRO A 497 1.03 9.94 10.74
C PRO A 497 0.46 9.68 12.14
N ASP A 498 -0.55 10.47 12.49
CA ASP A 498 -1.54 10.10 13.50
C ASP A 498 -2.95 10.43 13.01
N SER A 499 -3.93 9.69 13.51
CA SER A 499 -5.36 9.79 13.15
C SER A 499 -5.94 11.22 13.20
N ALA A 500 -5.36 12.16 13.97
CA ALA A 500 -5.81 13.55 13.98
C ALA A 500 -5.26 14.37 12.80
N GLY A 501 -3.96 14.24 12.52
CA GLY A 501 -3.33 14.93 11.39
C GLY A 501 -3.81 14.41 10.04
N THR A 502 -3.99 13.09 9.92
CA THR A 502 -4.46 12.42 8.70
C THR A 502 -5.94 12.66 8.44
N ALA A 503 -6.80 12.62 9.45
CA ALA A 503 -8.20 12.99 9.30
C ALA A 503 -8.36 14.45 8.90
N THR A 504 -7.52 15.35 9.42
CA THR A 504 -7.49 16.73 8.94
C THR A 504 -7.10 16.80 7.45
N ALA A 505 -6.19 15.94 6.97
CA ALA A 505 -5.86 15.83 5.56
C ALA A 505 -7.03 15.31 4.69
N TYR A 506 -7.55 14.10 4.94
CA TYR A 506 -8.57 13.51 4.05
C TYR A 506 -10.00 14.07 4.23
N LEU A 507 -10.28 14.78 5.33
CA LEU A 507 -11.57 15.46 5.55
C LEU A 507 -11.54 16.95 5.23
N CYS A 508 -10.42 17.67 5.45
CA CYS A 508 -10.35 19.13 5.25
C CYS A 508 -9.49 19.58 4.05
N GLY A 509 -8.70 18.67 3.46
CA GLY A 509 -7.89 18.92 2.27
C GLY A 509 -6.54 19.59 2.54
N VAL A 510 -6.06 19.55 3.81
CA VAL A 510 -4.85 20.24 4.27
C VAL A 510 -4.11 19.35 5.27
N LYS A 511 -2.80 19.11 5.07
CA LYS A 511 -1.98 18.35 6.03
C LYS A 511 -1.73 19.16 7.30
N ALA A 512 -1.63 18.46 8.43
CA ALA A 512 -1.51 19.05 9.76
C ALA A 512 -0.31 18.48 10.54
N ASN A 513 -0.07 19.01 11.74
CA ASN A 513 0.94 18.51 12.69
C ASN A 513 0.37 17.38 13.56
N TYR A 514 1.24 16.51 14.05
CA TYR A 514 0.91 15.39 14.94
C TYR A 514 0.05 15.80 16.14
N GLY A 515 -1.10 15.15 16.30
CA GLY A 515 -2.05 15.38 17.38
C GLY A 515 -2.80 16.72 17.32
N THR A 516 -2.72 17.46 16.21
CA THR A 516 -3.58 18.63 15.94
C THR A 516 -4.77 18.23 15.07
N LEU A 517 -5.92 18.86 15.27
CA LEU A 517 -7.19 18.41 14.71
C LEU A 517 -7.99 19.59 14.12
N GLY A 518 -8.32 19.51 12.83
CA GLY A 518 -9.04 20.56 12.11
C GLY A 518 -8.25 21.86 11.92
N LEU A 519 -6.91 21.80 12.02
CA LEU A 519 -5.99 22.95 11.94
C LEU A 519 -4.90 22.72 10.90
N SER A 520 -4.37 23.79 10.30
CA SER A 520 -3.17 23.73 9.47
C SER A 520 -1.90 23.43 10.27
N ALA A 521 -0.83 23.01 9.60
CA ALA A 521 0.48 22.80 10.23
C ALA A 521 1.19 24.09 10.72
N ALA A 522 0.58 25.26 10.59
CA ALA A 522 1.00 26.46 11.33
C ALA A 522 0.59 26.40 12.82
N ALA A 523 -0.46 25.65 13.17
CA ALA A 523 -0.85 25.40 14.56
C ALA A 523 0.12 24.42 15.25
N ARG A 524 0.44 24.67 16.52
CA ARG A 524 1.41 23.87 17.30
C ARG A 524 0.73 23.09 18.42
N ARG A 525 1.07 21.80 18.56
CA ARG A 525 0.41 20.90 19.51
C ARG A 525 0.43 21.49 20.94
N GLY A 526 -0.73 21.49 21.59
CA GLY A 526 -0.98 22.04 22.93
C GLY A 526 -1.02 23.57 23.02
N GLN A 527 -0.74 24.31 21.95
CA GLN A 527 -0.63 25.78 21.97
C GLN A 527 -1.90 26.45 21.44
N CYS A 528 -2.91 26.61 22.30
CA CYS A 528 -4.20 27.26 21.97
C CYS A 528 -4.07 28.61 21.24
N SER A 529 -3.05 29.42 21.55
CA SER A 529 -2.78 30.70 20.88
C SER A 529 -2.41 30.58 19.40
N THR A 530 -2.27 29.36 18.87
CA THR A 530 -1.99 29.07 17.45
C THR A 530 -3.18 28.44 16.71
N THR A 531 -4.33 28.26 17.39
CA THR A 531 -5.58 27.81 16.75
C THR A 531 -6.16 28.90 15.83
N LEU A 532 -6.25 30.13 16.33
CA LEU A 532 -6.96 31.24 15.68
C LEU A 532 -6.28 31.68 14.38
N GLY A 533 -7.01 31.60 13.27
CA GLY A 533 -6.55 31.91 11.92
C GLY A 533 -5.95 30.71 11.16
N ASN A 534 -5.91 29.53 11.78
CA ASN A 534 -5.38 28.29 11.20
C ASN A 534 -6.46 27.20 11.06
N GLU A 535 -7.74 27.52 11.30
CA GLU A 535 -8.87 26.61 11.16
C GLU A 535 -9.14 26.22 9.69
N VAL A 536 -9.25 24.92 9.41
CA VAL A 536 -9.50 24.39 8.06
C VAL A 536 -10.87 23.71 7.96
N LYS A 537 -11.64 24.02 6.90
CA LYS A 537 -13.02 23.52 6.73
C LYS A 537 -13.05 22.08 6.19
N SER A 538 -13.82 21.23 6.85
CA SER A 538 -14.10 19.86 6.43
C SER A 538 -15.07 19.76 5.25
N VAL A 539 -15.04 18.65 4.52
CA VAL A 539 -16.05 18.25 3.52
C VAL A 539 -17.44 18.17 4.16
N LEU A 540 -17.55 17.74 5.42
CA LEU A 540 -18.81 17.77 6.17
C LEU A 540 -19.36 19.20 6.29
N HIS A 541 -18.54 20.16 6.71
CA HIS A 541 -18.95 21.56 6.83
C HIS A 541 -19.29 22.18 5.47
N ARG A 542 -18.48 21.90 4.43
CA ARG A 542 -18.71 22.34 3.05
C ARG A 542 -20.04 21.77 2.49
N ALA A 543 -20.34 20.50 2.75
CA ALA A 543 -21.59 19.85 2.35
C ALA A 543 -22.81 20.45 3.07
N ARG A 544 -22.70 20.73 4.37
CA ARG A 544 -23.78 21.37 5.13
C ARG A 544 -24.05 22.80 4.65
N ALA A 545 -23.00 23.57 4.36
CA ALA A 545 -23.11 24.89 3.77
C ALA A 545 -23.77 24.88 2.37
N ALA A 546 -23.58 23.81 1.60
CA ALA A 546 -24.27 23.55 0.33
C ALA A 546 -25.70 23.00 0.46
N GLY A 547 -26.29 23.00 1.67
CA GLY A 547 -27.68 22.59 1.89
C GLY A 547 -27.93 21.07 1.88
N LYS A 548 -26.87 20.25 1.87
CA LYS A 548 -26.96 18.79 2.06
C LYS A 548 -27.25 18.45 3.53
N SER A 549 -27.80 17.27 3.77
CA SER A 549 -27.85 16.70 5.12
C SER A 549 -26.49 16.10 5.47
N VAL A 550 -26.08 16.12 6.74
CA VAL A 550 -24.75 15.61 7.12
C VAL A 550 -24.77 14.74 8.36
N GLY A 551 -23.93 13.70 8.39
CA GLY A 551 -23.81 12.80 9.53
C GLY A 551 -22.41 12.23 9.79
N VAL A 552 -22.23 11.78 11.02
CA VAL A 552 -21.04 11.11 11.58
C VAL A 552 -21.50 9.84 12.26
N VAL A 553 -20.89 8.71 11.90
CA VAL A 553 -21.12 7.39 12.52
C VAL A 553 -19.75 6.77 12.84
N THR A 554 -19.52 6.35 14.09
CA THR A 554 -18.24 5.79 14.52
C THR A 554 -18.36 4.75 15.64
N THR A 555 -17.47 3.76 15.69
CA THR A 555 -17.29 2.86 16.85
C THR A 555 -16.40 3.47 17.95
N THR A 556 -15.88 4.68 17.77
CA THR A 556 -15.19 5.45 18.81
C THR A 556 -16.13 6.35 19.61
N ARG A 557 -15.60 7.01 20.64
CA ARG A 557 -16.18 8.24 21.16
C ARG A 557 -16.32 9.26 20.03
N VAL A 558 -17.49 9.89 19.84
CA VAL A 558 -17.69 10.84 18.71
C VAL A 558 -16.75 12.05 18.74
N GLN A 559 -16.08 12.30 19.87
CA GLN A 559 -15.00 13.27 20.07
C GLN A 559 -13.59 12.78 19.67
N HIS A 560 -13.44 11.56 19.14
CA HIS A 560 -12.13 11.03 18.75
C HIS A 560 -11.52 11.79 17.57
N ALA A 561 -10.27 11.46 17.21
CA ALA A 561 -9.49 12.17 16.22
C ALA A 561 -10.17 12.25 14.83
N SER A 562 -10.45 11.10 14.24
CA SER A 562 -11.13 10.95 12.94
C SER A 562 -12.52 11.60 12.87
N PRO A 563 -13.46 11.30 13.78
CA PRO A 563 -14.79 11.91 13.74
C PRO A 563 -14.73 13.40 14.11
N GLY A 564 -13.88 13.78 15.06
CA GLY A 564 -13.66 15.17 15.51
C GLY A 564 -13.20 16.11 14.40
N ALA A 565 -12.30 15.65 13.53
CA ALA A 565 -11.80 16.44 12.39
C ALA A 565 -12.89 16.83 11.36
N ASN A 566 -14.09 16.21 11.42
CA ASN A 566 -15.23 16.67 10.63
C ASN A 566 -15.82 18.02 11.10
N TYR A 567 -15.60 18.44 12.35
CA TYR A 567 -16.36 19.56 12.93
C TYR A 567 -15.59 20.44 13.95
N ALA A 568 -14.51 19.97 14.54
CA ALA A 568 -13.78 20.68 15.60
C ALA A 568 -12.39 21.17 15.15
N HIS A 569 -11.92 22.22 15.80
CA HIS A 569 -10.61 22.84 15.60
C HIS A 569 -9.90 22.92 16.97
N VAL A 570 -8.94 22.03 17.23
CA VAL A 570 -8.18 22.00 18.50
C VAL A 570 -6.69 21.75 18.29
N ALA A 571 -5.89 22.44 19.11
CA ALA A 571 -4.44 22.28 19.13
C ALA A 571 -3.99 20.99 19.82
N ASP A 572 -4.89 20.19 20.40
CA ASP A 572 -4.56 18.85 20.89
C ASP A 572 -5.77 17.91 20.79
N ARG A 573 -5.60 16.74 20.15
CA ARG A 573 -6.64 15.70 19.98
C ARG A 573 -7.21 15.18 21.29
N ASP A 574 -6.49 15.34 22.41
CA ASP A 574 -6.91 14.82 23.71
C ASP A 574 -7.84 15.75 24.51
N TRP A 575 -8.22 16.92 23.96
CA TRP A 575 -9.15 17.88 24.58
C TRP A 575 -10.63 17.50 24.34
N TYR A 576 -11.01 16.26 24.69
CA TYR A 576 -12.35 15.70 24.46
C TYR A 576 -13.47 16.52 25.13
N GLY A 577 -13.29 16.91 26.40
CA GLY A 577 -14.17 17.80 27.15
C GLY A 577 -13.40 18.94 27.84
N ASP A 578 -14.14 19.81 28.53
CA ASP A 578 -13.56 20.91 29.35
C ASP A 578 -12.74 20.38 30.53
N ALA A 579 -12.89 19.09 30.86
CA ALA A 579 -12.14 18.41 31.89
C ALA A 579 -10.67 18.19 31.49
N GLU A 580 -10.41 17.90 30.22
CA GLU A 580 -9.10 17.64 29.65
C GLU A 580 -8.40 18.92 29.17
N LEU A 581 -9.16 20.00 28.92
CA LEU A 581 -8.66 21.28 28.44
C LEU A 581 -7.77 22.00 29.48
N PRO A 582 -6.49 22.32 29.17
CA PRO A 582 -5.60 23.03 30.09
C PRO A 582 -6.11 24.42 30.48
N ALA A 583 -5.91 24.83 31.73
CA ALA A 583 -6.44 26.10 32.25
C ALA A 583 -5.96 27.34 31.47
N ASN A 584 -4.73 27.30 30.92
CA ASN A 584 -4.21 28.34 30.02
C ASN A 584 -4.87 28.32 28.63
N ALA A 585 -5.24 27.15 28.10
CA ALA A 585 -5.97 27.02 26.83
C ALA A 585 -7.42 27.50 26.98
N ALA A 586 -8.09 27.13 28.07
CA ALA A 586 -9.42 27.64 28.42
C ALA A 586 -9.41 29.18 28.62
N SER A 587 -8.40 29.71 29.32
CA SER A 587 -8.24 31.17 29.51
C SER A 587 -7.89 31.93 28.23
N ALA A 588 -7.27 31.26 27.25
CA ALA A 588 -7.01 31.81 25.91
C ALA A 588 -8.21 31.68 24.96
N GLY A 589 -9.33 31.10 25.40
CA GLY A 589 -10.59 31.05 24.65
C GLY A 589 -10.85 29.77 23.86
N CYS A 590 -9.93 28.78 23.88
CA CYS A 590 -10.17 27.50 23.19
C CYS A 590 -11.38 26.76 23.76
N LYS A 591 -11.99 25.92 22.91
CA LYS A 591 -13.15 25.08 23.21
C LYS A 591 -12.81 23.61 23.05
N ASP A 592 -13.35 22.79 23.93
CA ASP A 592 -13.24 21.34 23.87
C ASP A 592 -14.01 20.74 22.68
N ILE A 593 -13.65 19.52 22.27
CA ILE A 593 -14.23 18.85 21.09
C ILE A 593 -15.74 18.63 21.28
N SER A 594 -16.18 18.18 22.46
CA SER A 594 -17.61 18.04 22.80
C SER A 594 -18.42 19.33 22.61
N TYR A 595 -17.88 20.48 23.03
CA TYR A 595 -18.53 21.78 22.79
C TYR A 595 -18.63 22.08 21.29
N GLN A 596 -17.53 21.87 20.55
CA GLN A 596 -17.48 22.15 19.12
C GLN A 596 -18.43 21.24 18.30
N LEU A 597 -18.69 20.00 18.74
CA LEU A 597 -19.70 19.09 18.16
C LEU A 597 -21.12 19.68 18.14
N VAL A 598 -21.50 20.46 19.17
CA VAL A 598 -22.84 21.06 19.27
C VAL A 598 -22.94 22.41 18.55
N HIS A 599 -21.82 23.15 18.46
CA HIS A 599 -21.84 24.57 18.10
C HIS A 599 -21.19 24.93 16.75
N ASN A 600 -20.22 24.16 16.22
CA ASN A 600 -19.49 24.57 15.01
C ASN A 600 -20.25 24.29 13.71
N THR A 601 -20.88 23.11 13.61
CA THR A 601 -21.56 22.66 12.38
C THR A 601 -22.88 21.99 12.73
N ASP A 602 -23.90 22.24 11.91
CA ASP A 602 -25.26 21.73 12.13
C ASP A 602 -25.42 20.31 11.59
N ILE A 603 -25.03 19.31 12.39
CA ILE A 603 -25.04 17.89 12.02
C ILE A 603 -26.43 17.27 12.25
N ASN A 604 -26.97 16.56 11.26
CA ASN A 604 -28.25 15.84 11.34
C ASN A 604 -28.13 14.54 12.15
N VAL A 605 -27.14 13.70 11.86
CA VAL A 605 -26.98 12.39 12.52
C VAL A 605 -25.61 12.26 13.17
N ILE A 606 -25.59 11.95 14.46
CA ILE A 606 -24.38 11.73 15.27
C ILE A 606 -24.56 10.39 15.97
N LEU A 607 -23.84 9.34 15.58
CA LEU A 607 -23.94 8.00 16.19
C LEU A 607 -22.55 7.48 16.60
N GLY A 608 -22.45 6.95 17.82
CA GLY A 608 -21.25 6.28 18.31
C GLY A 608 -21.16 6.25 19.83
N GLY A 609 -19.95 6.32 20.37
CA GLY A 609 -19.69 6.41 21.81
C GLY A 609 -19.50 7.85 22.31
N GLY A 610 -19.02 7.99 23.55
CA GLY A 610 -18.54 9.26 24.10
C GLY A 610 -19.52 10.01 25.00
N ARG A 611 -20.53 9.29 25.54
CA ARG A 611 -21.58 9.81 26.42
C ARG A 611 -21.02 10.54 27.66
N GLN A 612 -19.84 10.15 28.17
CA GLN A 612 -19.17 10.77 29.32
C GLN A 612 -18.83 12.26 29.08
N TYR A 613 -18.30 12.62 27.91
CA TYR A 613 -17.77 13.98 27.64
C TYR A 613 -18.87 15.01 27.35
N MET A 614 -20.13 14.57 27.29
CA MET A 614 -21.32 15.41 27.05
C MET A 614 -22.11 15.72 28.34
N LEU A 615 -21.76 15.07 29.45
CA LEU A 615 -22.50 15.09 30.71
C LEU A 615 -21.70 15.73 31.86
N PRO A 616 -22.35 16.44 32.81
CA PRO A 616 -21.70 16.95 34.03
C PRO A 616 -21.08 15.86 34.92
N VAL A 617 -20.03 16.20 35.66
CA VAL A 617 -19.38 15.29 36.66
C VAL A 617 -20.35 14.65 37.65
N GLU A 618 -21.43 15.34 38.00
CA GLU A 618 -22.46 14.89 38.96
C GLU A 618 -23.55 14.01 38.33
N THR A 619 -23.53 13.77 37.01
CA THR A 619 -24.55 12.99 36.29
C THR A 619 -24.09 11.54 36.08
N PRO A 620 -24.77 10.53 36.65
CA PRO A 620 -24.49 9.13 36.38
C PRO A 620 -24.78 8.76 34.92
N ASP A 621 -24.02 7.80 34.40
CA ASP A 621 -24.30 7.18 33.12
C ASP A 621 -25.58 6.31 33.20
N PRO A 622 -26.48 6.33 32.19
CA PRO A 622 -27.75 5.60 32.24
C PRO A 622 -27.61 4.07 32.24
N GLU A 623 -26.46 3.56 31.82
CA GLU A 623 -26.18 2.13 31.69
C GLU A 623 -25.17 1.64 32.74
N TYR A 624 -24.21 2.50 33.08
CA TYR A 624 -23.16 2.24 34.07
C TYR A 624 -23.25 3.23 35.25
N PRO A 625 -24.20 3.11 36.21
CA PRO A 625 -24.43 4.13 37.26
C PRO A 625 -23.27 4.42 38.22
N THR A 626 -22.19 3.64 38.18
CA THR A 626 -20.93 3.89 38.90
C THR A 626 -19.96 4.80 38.14
N THR A 627 -20.22 5.02 36.85
CA THR A 627 -19.54 5.98 35.98
C THR A 627 -20.38 7.26 35.91
N THR A 628 -19.72 8.42 35.89
CA THR A 628 -20.39 9.72 35.69
C THR A 628 -19.77 10.45 34.50
N GLY A 629 -20.44 11.52 34.06
CA GLY A 629 -19.91 12.46 33.07
C GLY A 629 -18.56 13.07 33.48
N SER A 630 -17.87 13.75 32.57
CA SER A 630 -16.61 14.45 32.88
C SER A 630 -16.76 15.96 33.01
N ARG A 631 -17.85 16.58 32.55
CA ARG A 631 -17.88 18.05 32.35
C ARG A 631 -17.87 18.85 33.65
N LYS A 632 -16.91 19.77 33.78
CA LYS A 632 -16.68 20.58 34.99
C LYS A 632 -17.48 21.89 34.98
N ASP A 633 -17.78 22.42 33.79
CA ASP A 633 -18.65 23.56 33.53
C ASP A 633 -20.12 23.35 33.96
N LYS A 634 -20.50 22.10 34.27
CA LYS A 634 -21.86 21.63 34.59
C LYS A 634 -22.86 21.74 33.44
N THR A 635 -22.39 21.93 32.21
CA THR A 635 -23.21 21.90 30.99
C THR A 635 -23.62 20.46 30.68
N ASN A 636 -24.88 20.27 30.27
CA ASN A 636 -25.31 19.02 29.64
C ASN A 636 -25.56 19.30 28.15
N LEU A 637 -24.58 18.93 27.33
CA LEU A 637 -24.55 19.28 25.91
C LEU A 637 -25.62 18.54 25.09
N ILE A 638 -26.06 17.37 25.56
CA ILE A 638 -27.17 16.61 24.96
C ILE A 638 -28.48 17.41 25.11
N ASN A 639 -28.74 17.91 26.31
CA ASN A 639 -29.90 18.75 26.60
C ASN A 639 -29.83 20.15 25.94
N GLU A 640 -28.63 20.64 25.60
CA GLU A 640 -28.47 21.87 24.83
C GLU A 640 -28.72 21.63 23.34
N TRP A 641 -28.13 20.58 22.76
CA TRP A 641 -28.41 20.14 21.39
C TRP A 641 -29.91 19.89 21.18
N LEU A 642 -30.57 19.11 22.04
CA LEU A 642 -32.02 18.83 21.94
C LEU A 642 -32.91 20.09 21.94
N LYS A 643 -32.54 21.15 22.67
CA LYS A 643 -33.30 22.42 22.71
C LYS A 643 -33.14 23.25 21.43
N ASN A 644 -32.02 23.07 20.73
CA ASN A 644 -31.61 23.89 19.59
C ASN A 644 -32.02 23.27 18.23
N LYS A 645 -32.72 22.12 18.22
CA LYS A 645 -33.17 21.39 17.02
C LYS A 645 -34.69 21.17 17.04
N GLN A 646 -35.28 20.90 15.88
CA GLN A 646 -36.67 20.45 15.73
C GLN A 646 -36.68 18.97 15.32
N ASN A 647 -37.73 18.22 15.68
CA ASN A 647 -37.85 16.78 15.37
C ASN A 647 -36.59 15.98 15.73
N ALA A 648 -36.04 16.27 16.92
CA ALA A 648 -34.73 15.80 17.38
C ALA A 648 -34.86 14.72 18.45
N HIS A 649 -34.14 13.63 18.25
CA HIS A 649 -34.18 12.46 19.13
C HIS A 649 -32.79 12.18 19.70
N TYR A 650 -32.74 11.87 21.00
CA TYR A 650 -31.57 11.32 21.66
C TYR A 650 -31.82 9.86 22.05
N VAL A 651 -30.86 8.99 21.74
CA VAL A 651 -30.89 7.56 22.06
C VAL A 651 -29.57 7.14 22.70
N TRP A 652 -29.60 6.11 23.55
CA TRP A 652 -28.41 5.60 24.22
C TRP A 652 -28.26 4.08 24.21
N ASN A 653 -29.23 3.35 23.66
CA ASN A 653 -29.18 1.89 23.44
C ASN A 653 -29.88 1.50 22.13
N LYS A 654 -29.67 0.24 21.72
CA LYS A 654 -30.19 -0.35 20.49
C LYS A 654 -31.73 -0.36 20.41
N THR A 655 -32.43 -0.63 21.51
CA THR A 655 -33.90 -0.60 21.53
C THR A 655 -34.42 0.78 21.13
N GLN A 656 -33.87 1.83 21.76
CA GLN A 656 -34.23 3.21 21.43
C GLN A 656 -33.83 3.58 20.00
N LEU A 657 -32.67 3.13 19.49
CA LEU A 657 -32.27 3.35 18.10
C LEU A 657 -33.27 2.70 17.13
N ASN A 658 -33.75 1.49 17.43
CA ASN A 658 -34.74 0.79 16.62
C ASN A 658 -36.10 1.50 16.62
N ASP A 659 -36.52 2.05 17.77
CA ASP A 659 -37.76 2.81 17.94
C ASP A 659 -37.79 4.18 17.20
N VAL A 660 -36.64 4.65 16.67
CA VAL A 660 -36.57 5.87 15.85
C VAL A 660 -37.20 5.66 14.48
N ASP A 661 -38.36 6.27 14.25
CA ASP A 661 -39.00 6.41 12.93
C ASP A 661 -38.22 7.41 12.07
N GLU A 662 -37.48 6.89 11.09
CA GLU A 662 -36.53 7.66 10.28
C GLU A 662 -37.23 8.75 9.45
N ARG A 663 -38.48 8.49 9.04
CA ARG A 663 -39.30 9.40 8.22
C ARG A 663 -39.56 10.72 8.94
N ASN A 664 -39.84 10.66 10.24
CA ASN A 664 -40.25 11.80 11.07
C ASN A 664 -39.11 12.41 11.91
N THR A 665 -37.95 11.76 11.97
CA THR A 665 -36.77 12.24 12.71
C THR A 665 -35.87 13.06 11.79
N ASP A 666 -35.59 14.33 12.10
CA ASP A 666 -34.72 15.20 11.29
C ASP A 666 -33.32 15.39 11.91
N TYR A 667 -33.20 15.14 13.21
CA TYR A 667 -31.94 15.13 13.95
C TYR A 667 -31.89 13.93 14.90
N LEU A 668 -30.78 13.18 14.89
CA LEU A 668 -30.56 12.01 15.75
C LEU A 668 -29.18 12.07 16.41
N MET A 669 -29.14 11.98 17.73
CA MET A 669 -27.90 11.79 18.49
C MET A 669 -27.98 10.46 19.26
N GLY A 670 -27.12 9.51 18.91
CA GLY A 670 -27.01 8.21 19.57
C GLY A 670 -25.64 8.05 20.23
N LEU A 671 -25.61 8.03 21.56
CA LEU A 671 -24.37 7.87 22.34
C LEU A 671 -24.47 6.59 23.17
N PHE A 672 -23.87 5.51 22.69
CA PHE A 672 -24.14 4.14 23.15
C PHE A 672 -23.25 3.66 24.30
N GLU A 673 -22.03 4.19 24.45
CA GLU A 673 -21.13 3.90 25.57
C GLU A 673 -20.60 5.20 26.21
N PRO A 674 -20.12 5.18 27.47
CA PRO A 674 -19.49 6.34 28.13
C PRO A 674 -18.28 6.85 27.35
N LYS A 675 -17.49 5.91 26.78
CA LYS A 675 -16.39 6.17 25.85
C LYS A 675 -16.69 5.43 24.55
N ASP A 676 -15.70 4.81 23.94
CA ASP A 676 -15.77 4.11 22.65
C ASP A 676 -16.71 2.89 22.73
N THR A 677 -17.41 2.54 21.64
CA THR A 677 -18.39 1.43 21.63
C THR A 677 -17.69 0.10 21.91
N ARG A 678 -18.41 -0.98 22.28
CA ARG A 678 -17.78 -2.31 22.42
C ARG A 678 -17.18 -2.76 21.08
N TYR A 679 -16.09 -3.55 21.17
CA TYR A 679 -15.60 -4.34 20.04
C TYR A 679 -16.67 -5.35 19.60
N GLU A 680 -16.77 -5.70 18.32
CA GLU A 680 -17.75 -6.67 17.82
C GLU A 680 -17.59 -8.06 18.47
N LEU A 681 -16.35 -8.44 18.84
CA LEU A 681 -16.05 -9.66 19.61
C LEU A 681 -16.55 -9.66 21.07
N GLU A 682 -16.97 -8.51 21.59
CA GLU A 682 -17.34 -8.27 23.00
C GLU A 682 -18.71 -7.58 23.14
N ARG A 683 -19.32 -7.16 22.04
CA ARG A 683 -20.59 -6.44 21.96
C ARG A 683 -21.76 -7.30 22.42
N ASN A 684 -22.72 -6.70 23.14
CA ASN A 684 -24.00 -7.33 23.41
C ASN A 684 -25.01 -6.94 22.31
N PRO A 685 -25.36 -7.85 21.37
CA PRO A 685 -26.20 -7.51 20.22
C PRO A 685 -27.66 -7.17 20.58
N GLU A 686 -28.07 -7.32 21.83
CA GLU A 686 -29.39 -6.91 22.33
C GLU A 686 -29.42 -5.43 22.81
N THR A 687 -28.33 -4.94 23.42
CA THR A 687 -28.25 -3.55 23.96
C THR A 687 -27.49 -2.60 23.05
N ASP A 688 -26.55 -3.10 22.26
CA ASP A 688 -25.54 -2.30 21.57
C ASP A 688 -25.73 -2.44 20.05
N PRO A 689 -25.92 -1.35 19.29
CA PRO A 689 -25.99 -1.43 17.84
C PRO A 689 -24.61 -1.71 17.22
N SER A 690 -24.56 -2.46 16.12
CA SER A 690 -23.33 -2.61 15.33
C SER A 690 -23.07 -1.35 14.48
N LEU A 691 -21.89 -1.26 13.86
CA LEU A 691 -21.61 -0.18 12.92
C LEU A 691 -22.59 -0.19 11.73
N THR A 692 -22.88 -1.37 11.18
CA THR A 692 -23.89 -1.57 10.12
C THR A 692 -25.27 -1.04 10.54
N GLU A 693 -25.70 -1.34 11.78
CA GLU A 693 -27.01 -0.92 12.30
C GLU A 693 -27.09 0.61 12.50
N MET A 694 -26.01 1.24 12.98
CA MET A 694 -25.92 2.70 13.10
C MET A 694 -25.89 3.38 11.72
N MET A 695 -25.05 2.88 10.81
CA MET A 695 -24.88 3.41 9.45
C MET A 695 -26.18 3.33 8.65
N GLU A 696 -26.92 2.21 8.70
CA GLU A 696 -28.21 2.08 8.03
C GLU A 696 -29.22 3.12 8.54
N LYS A 697 -29.31 3.31 9.87
CA LYS A 697 -30.21 4.30 10.46
C LYS A 697 -29.81 5.72 10.05
N ALA A 698 -28.52 6.01 9.90
CA ALA A 698 -28.03 7.28 9.39
C ALA A 698 -28.43 7.54 7.93
N ILE A 699 -28.16 6.60 7.01
CA ILE A 699 -28.54 6.76 5.59
C ILE A 699 -30.05 6.99 5.46
N LYS A 700 -30.89 6.19 6.14
CA LYS A 700 -32.35 6.33 6.10
C LYS A 700 -32.88 7.71 6.51
N ILE A 701 -32.22 8.37 7.46
CA ILE A 701 -32.58 9.73 7.91
C ILE A 701 -32.03 10.79 6.94
N LEU A 702 -30.79 10.61 6.47
CA LEU A 702 -30.07 11.58 5.64
C LEU A 702 -30.61 11.64 4.20
N SER A 703 -30.98 10.49 3.61
CA SER A 703 -31.53 10.37 2.25
C SER A 703 -32.89 11.07 2.05
N LYS A 704 -33.51 11.60 3.11
CA LYS A 704 -34.74 12.41 2.99
C LYS A 704 -34.51 13.78 2.31
N ASN A 705 -33.27 14.25 2.23
CA ASN A 705 -32.95 15.56 1.67
C ASN A 705 -32.73 15.47 0.14
N PRO A 706 -33.52 16.17 -0.70
CA PRO A 706 -33.38 16.12 -2.15
C PRO A 706 -32.08 16.73 -2.68
N ASN A 707 -31.34 17.50 -1.88
CA ASN A 707 -29.98 17.94 -2.23
C ASN A 707 -28.92 16.83 -2.06
N GLY A 708 -29.32 15.68 -1.53
CA GLY A 708 -28.43 14.60 -1.09
C GLY A 708 -27.80 14.86 0.28
N PHE A 709 -26.83 14.01 0.64
CA PHE A 709 -26.15 14.04 1.93
C PHE A 709 -24.64 13.83 1.84
N TYR A 710 -23.95 14.07 2.95
CA TYR A 710 -22.59 13.59 3.23
C TYR A 710 -22.64 12.76 4.52
N LEU A 711 -21.99 11.60 4.53
CA LEU A 711 -21.95 10.72 5.69
C LEU A 711 -20.52 10.21 5.88
N PHE A 712 -19.92 10.56 7.02
CA PHE A 712 -18.68 9.95 7.48
C PHE A 712 -19.02 8.70 8.30
N VAL A 713 -18.41 7.56 7.96
CA VAL A 713 -18.55 6.27 8.65
C VAL A 713 -17.16 5.74 9.00
N GLU A 714 -16.98 5.33 10.25
CA GLU A 714 -15.71 4.82 10.77
C GLU A 714 -15.91 3.57 11.62
N ASP A 715 -15.21 2.48 11.28
CA ASP A 715 -14.80 1.48 12.27
C ASP A 715 -13.32 1.62 12.68
N ASN A 716 -12.60 2.48 11.98
CA ASN A 716 -11.15 2.49 11.98
C ASN A 716 -10.54 2.72 13.37
N GLY A 717 -11.19 3.50 14.24
CA GLY A 717 -10.72 3.66 15.62
C GLY A 717 -10.84 2.40 16.49
N ARG A 718 -11.73 1.43 16.20
CA ARG A 718 -11.71 0.12 16.88
C ARG A 718 -10.73 -0.87 16.24
N ILE A 719 -10.51 -0.78 14.93
CA ILE A 719 -9.40 -1.45 14.23
C ILE A 719 -8.04 -1.00 14.84
N ASP A 720 -7.81 0.31 14.92
CA ASP A 720 -6.66 0.99 15.54
C ASP A 720 -6.45 0.59 17.00
N HIS A 721 -7.46 0.77 17.87
CA HIS A 721 -7.36 0.34 19.27
C HIS A 721 -6.99 -1.16 19.41
N GLY A 722 -7.43 -2.01 18.48
CA GLY A 722 -7.05 -3.43 18.42
C GLY A 722 -5.59 -3.65 18.05
N HIS A 723 -5.07 -2.92 17.07
CA HIS A 723 -3.65 -2.96 16.66
C HIS A 723 -2.73 -2.34 17.72
N HIS A 724 -3.07 -1.19 18.29
CA HIS A 724 -2.38 -0.55 19.41
C HIS A 724 -2.21 -1.49 20.62
N ALA A 725 -3.23 -2.31 20.92
CA ALA A 725 -3.17 -3.33 21.96
C ALA A 725 -2.38 -4.60 21.57
N SER A 726 -1.84 -4.65 20.34
CA SER A 726 -1.33 -5.85 19.66
C SER A 726 -2.29 -7.05 19.72
N LYS A 727 -3.61 -6.80 19.69
CA LYS A 727 -4.68 -7.81 19.60
C LYS A 727 -5.26 -7.86 18.19
N ALA A 728 -4.54 -8.49 17.26
CA ALA A 728 -4.96 -8.59 15.87
C ALA A 728 -6.30 -9.32 15.68
N LYS A 729 -6.72 -10.17 16.64
CA LYS A 729 -8.03 -10.83 16.59
C LYS A 729 -9.17 -9.82 16.72
N HIS A 730 -9.05 -8.82 17.59
CA HIS A 730 -10.00 -7.71 17.65
C HIS A 730 -9.97 -6.92 16.34
N ALA A 731 -8.82 -6.37 15.96
CA ALA A 731 -8.69 -5.51 14.78
C ALA A 731 -9.28 -6.12 13.50
N LEU A 732 -9.03 -7.40 13.22
CA LEU A 732 -9.58 -8.06 12.02
C LEU A 732 -11.05 -8.46 12.12
N TYR A 733 -11.67 -8.48 13.31
CA TYR A 733 -13.13 -8.68 13.43
C TYR A 733 -13.89 -7.36 13.24
N GLU A 734 -13.36 -6.24 13.74
CA GLU A 734 -13.90 -4.90 13.42
C GLU A 734 -13.78 -4.62 11.91
N ALA A 735 -12.64 -4.97 11.29
CA ALA A 735 -12.46 -4.83 9.83
C ALA A 735 -13.49 -5.64 8.99
N VAL A 736 -14.07 -6.71 9.54
CA VAL A 736 -15.16 -7.47 8.91
C VAL A 736 -16.52 -6.79 9.11
N GLU A 737 -16.77 -6.16 10.26
CA GLU A 737 -17.99 -5.37 10.47
C GLU A 737 -17.97 -4.05 9.68
N PHE A 738 -16.78 -3.49 9.41
CA PHE A 738 -16.64 -2.39 8.46
C PHE A 738 -16.99 -2.82 7.02
N ASP A 739 -16.58 -4.01 6.57
CA ASP A 739 -16.96 -4.56 5.26
C ASP A 739 -18.48 -4.84 5.18
N ASN A 740 -19.08 -5.37 6.26
CA ASN A 740 -20.54 -5.50 6.38
C ASN A 740 -21.23 -4.13 6.21
N ALA A 741 -20.72 -3.09 6.86
CA ALA A 741 -21.29 -1.74 6.78
C ALA A 741 -21.12 -1.14 5.37
N ILE A 742 -19.98 -1.35 4.70
CA ILE A 742 -19.75 -0.92 3.31
C ILE A 742 -20.68 -1.64 2.34
N ALA A 743 -20.84 -2.96 2.50
CA ALA A 743 -21.76 -3.77 1.70
C ALA A 743 -23.21 -3.30 1.90
N ARG A 744 -23.62 -3.06 3.15
CA ARG A 744 -24.98 -2.59 3.46
C ARG A 744 -25.22 -1.16 2.97
N ALA A 745 -24.22 -0.27 3.01
CA ALA A 745 -24.32 1.06 2.43
C ALA A 745 -24.57 1.00 0.91
N ALA A 746 -23.95 0.02 0.22
CA ALA A 746 -24.16 -0.22 -1.21
C ALA A 746 -25.56 -0.76 -1.55
N GLU A 747 -26.27 -1.40 -0.63
CA GLU A 747 -27.68 -1.79 -0.80
C GLU A 747 -28.66 -0.63 -0.59
N LEU A 748 -28.24 0.42 0.13
CA LEU A 748 -29.07 1.56 0.53
C LEU A 748 -28.84 2.82 -0.34
N THR A 749 -27.94 2.76 -1.32
CA THR A 749 -27.53 3.88 -2.16
C THR A 749 -27.40 3.46 -3.64
N SER A 750 -27.29 4.43 -4.55
CA SER A 750 -27.28 4.20 -5.99
C SER A 750 -25.95 4.65 -6.60
N GLU A 751 -25.25 3.76 -7.31
CA GLU A 751 -23.97 4.07 -7.97
C GLU A 751 -24.10 5.05 -9.16
N LEU A 752 -25.33 5.51 -9.48
CA LEU A 752 -25.60 6.55 -10.49
C LEU A 752 -25.55 7.98 -9.91
N ASP A 753 -25.70 8.13 -8.59
CA ASP A 753 -25.80 9.43 -7.89
C ASP A 753 -24.89 9.53 -6.66
N THR A 754 -24.54 8.40 -6.04
CA THR A 754 -23.79 8.32 -4.79
C THR A 754 -22.35 7.89 -5.08
N MET A 755 -21.37 8.72 -4.73
CA MET A 755 -19.95 8.34 -4.72
C MET A 755 -19.60 7.76 -3.34
N THR A 756 -19.10 6.53 -3.31
CA THR A 756 -18.56 5.90 -2.09
C THR A 756 -17.04 5.93 -2.16
N VAL A 757 -16.39 6.37 -1.08
CA VAL A 757 -14.94 6.32 -0.92
C VAL A 757 -14.64 5.61 0.41
N VAL A 758 -13.73 4.65 0.39
CA VAL A 758 -13.23 3.91 1.57
C VAL A 758 -11.71 4.03 1.57
N THR A 759 -11.12 4.35 2.72
CA THR A 759 -9.67 4.43 2.90
C THR A 759 -9.33 4.19 4.38
N ALA A 760 -8.12 3.71 4.64
CA ALA A 760 -7.49 3.91 5.95
C ALA A 760 -6.95 5.35 6.06
N ASP A 761 -6.63 5.78 7.28
CA ASP A 761 -5.99 7.06 7.56
C ASP A 761 -4.48 6.91 7.84
N HIS A 762 -4.07 5.81 8.47
CA HIS A 762 -2.71 5.30 8.61
C HIS A 762 -2.69 3.77 8.59
N SER A 763 -1.49 3.15 8.56
CA SER A 763 -1.33 1.71 8.81
C SER A 763 -0.83 1.44 10.23
N HIS A 764 -0.39 0.21 10.49
CA HIS A 764 0.20 -0.26 11.76
C HIS A 764 1.47 -1.04 11.47
N VAL A 765 2.37 -1.26 12.45
CA VAL A 765 3.52 -2.17 12.26
C VAL A 765 3.11 -3.64 12.38
N PHE A 766 1.93 -3.96 11.86
CA PHE A 766 1.34 -5.28 11.76
C PHE A 766 1.92 -6.01 10.53
N SER A 767 2.15 -7.32 10.62
CA SER A 767 2.69 -8.09 9.49
C SER A 767 2.11 -9.49 9.41
N PHE A 768 1.90 -9.97 8.18
CA PHE A 768 1.36 -11.28 7.86
C PHE A 768 2.45 -12.12 7.16
N GLY A 769 2.95 -13.18 7.79
CA GLY A 769 4.10 -13.94 7.27
C GLY A 769 4.12 -15.41 7.67
N GLY A 770 5.31 -16.01 7.73
CA GLY A 770 5.50 -17.36 8.29
C GLY A 770 5.28 -18.54 7.33
N ASN A 771 4.86 -18.33 6.07
CA ASN A 771 4.66 -19.37 5.04
C ASN A 771 3.50 -20.37 5.31
N SER A 772 2.49 -19.97 6.10
CA SER A 772 1.30 -20.78 6.43
C SER A 772 0.55 -21.32 5.21
N ALA A 773 -0.09 -22.48 5.35
CA ALA A 773 -0.88 -23.10 4.27
C ALA A 773 -2.18 -22.31 4.02
N ARG A 774 -2.68 -22.31 2.78
CA ARG A 774 -3.96 -21.67 2.47
C ARG A 774 -5.10 -22.42 3.16
N GLY A 775 -5.97 -21.68 3.84
CA GLY A 775 -7.00 -22.25 4.71
C GLY A 775 -6.54 -22.48 6.16
N SER A 776 -5.27 -22.26 6.49
CA SER A 776 -4.88 -22.02 7.89
C SER A 776 -5.57 -20.77 8.44
N PRO A 777 -6.01 -20.74 9.71
CA PRO A 777 -6.55 -19.54 10.32
C PRO A 777 -5.50 -18.42 10.35
N VAL A 778 -5.93 -17.17 10.11
CA VAL A 778 -5.04 -15.99 10.16
C VAL A 778 -4.40 -15.81 11.54
N MET A 779 -5.18 -15.98 12.61
CA MET A 779 -4.68 -15.99 14.00
C MET A 779 -4.01 -17.32 14.39
N GLY A 780 -3.90 -18.26 13.46
CA GLY A 780 -3.34 -19.59 13.68
C GLY A 780 -1.81 -19.61 13.72
N LEU A 781 -1.27 -20.78 14.08
CA LEU A 781 0.16 -21.03 14.11
C LEU A 781 0.73 -21.18 12.69
N SER A 782 1.92 -20.65 12.50
CA SER A 782 2.78 -20.92 11.35
C SER A 782 3.06 -22.42 11.20
N THR A 783 3.19 -22.89 9.97
CA THR A 783 3.66 -24.24 9.66
C THR A 783 5.17 -24.44 9.92
N LYS A 784 5.91 -23.35 10.17
CA LYS A 784 7.32 -23.36 10.60
C LYS A 784 7.41 -23.03 12.10
N THR A 785 8.44 -23.55 12.76
CA THR A 785 8.89 -23.05 14.08
C THR A 785 10.06 -22.07 13.91
N GLY A 786 10.34 -21.26 14.93
CA GLY A 786 11.56 -20.45 14.99
C GLY A 786 12.81 -21.31 15.19
N GLN A 787 14.01 -20.71 15.06
CA GLN A 787 15.29 -21.36 15.44
C GLN A 787 15.30 -21.85 16.90
N ASP A 788 14.52 -21.19 17.76
CA ASP A 788 14.28 -21.57 19.16
C ASP A 788 13.43 -22.84 19.33
N LYS A 789 12.99 -23.44 18.21
CA LYS A 789 12.13 -24.61 18.06
C LYS A 789 10.70 -24.41 18.55
N LYS A 790 10.26 -23.15 18.75
CA LYS A 790 8.91 -22.84 19.23
C LYS A 790 8.02 -22.34 18.09
N PRO A 791 6.71 -22.64 18.12
CA PRO A 791 5.76 -22.10 17.14
C PRO A 791 5.61 -20.57 17.29
N PHE A 792 5.09 -19.94 16.24
CA PHE A 792 4.73 -18.52 16.21
C PHE A 792 3.43 -18.36 15.40
N THR A 793 2.70 -17.27 15.56
CA THR A 793 1.49 -16.98 14.78
C THR A 793 1.84 -16.49 13.36
N THR A 794 0.93 -16.71 12.40
CA THR A 794 1.02 -16.14 11.04
C THR A 794 1.10 -14.61 11.08
N THR A 795 0.36 -13.99 12.01
CA THR A 795 0.35 -12.56 12.30
C THR A 795 1.32 -12.18 13.42
N LEU A 796 2.07 -11.09 13.25
CA LEU A 796 3.05 -10.54 14.20
C LEU A 796 3.04 -8.99 14.17
N TYR A 797 3.77 -8.34 15.09
CA TYR A 797 3.99 -6.89 15.06
C TYR A 797 5.49 -6.54 15.14
N GLY A 798 5.88 -5.38 14.61
CA GLY A 798 7.22 -4.82 14.78
C GLY A 798 7.49 -4.37 16.21
N ASN A 799 6.54 -3.68 16.86
CA ASN A 799 6.66 -3.23 18.26
C ASN A 799 5.33 -3.41 19.02
N GLY A 800 5.29 -3.01 20.29
CA GLY A 800 4.06 -3.01 21.10
C GLY A 800 4.02 -3.98 22.28
N PRO A 801 2.83 -4.19 22.89
CA PRO A 801 2.65 -4.98 24.11
C PRO A 801 3.03 -6.46 24.00
N GLY A 802 3.19 -6.98 22.77
CA GLY A 802 3.59 -8.35 22.46
C GLY A 802 5.02 -8.73 22.80
N TYR A 803 5.85 -7.79 23.28
CA TYR A 803 7.24 -8.07 23.63
C TYR A 803 7.38 -8.81 24.97
N LEU A 804 8.34 -9.72 25.04
CA LEU A 804 8.52 -10.64 26.16
C LEU A 804 9.66 -10.21 27.09
N THR A 805 9.31 -9.50 28.16
CA THR A 805 10.29 -8.97 29.11
C THR A 805 10.92 -10.09 29.96
N GLY A 806 12.21 -10.36 29.75
CA GLY A 806 13.03 -11.21 30.62
C GLY A 806 12.79 -12.72 30.51
N GLY A 807 12.21 -13.19 29.40
CA GLY A 807 11.91 -14.61 29.17
C GLY A 807 12.38 -15.12 27.80
N THR A 808 12.03 -16.38 27.50
CA THR A 808 12.07 -16.88 26.11
C THR A 808 10.67 -16.83 25.51
N ARG A 809 10.55 -16.86 24.18
CA ARG A 809 9.26 -16.97 23.46
C ARG A 809 8.35 -18.04 24.09
N PRO A 810 7.04 -17.80 24.28
CA PRO A 810 6.13 -18.81 24.82
C PRO A 810 6.01 -19.98 23.84
N ASP A 811 5.61 -21.14 24.35
CA ASP A 811 5.22 -22.28 23.52
C ASP A 811 3.73 -22.15 23.19
N LEU A 812 3.42 -21.68 21.97
CA LEU A 812 2.07 -21.33 21.55
C LEU A 812 1.29 -22.56 21.07
N ASN A 813 0.00 -22.59 21.41
CA ASN A 813 -0.95 -23.60 20.94
C ASN A 813 -2.26 -22.93 20.51
N TYR A 814 -3.15 -23.69 19.86
CA TYR A 814 -4.44 -23.18 19.38
C TYR A 814 -5.37 -22.70 20.51
N THR A 815 -5.27 -23.23 21.73
CA THR A 815 -6.05 -22.75 22.88
C THR A 815 -5.61 -21.34 23.30
N ILE A 816 -4.30 -21.06 23.24
CA ILE A 816 -3.75 -19.72 23.50
C ILE A 816 -4.14 -18.76 22.36
N THR A 817 -3.83 -19.12 21.11
CA THR A 817 -3.91 -18.21 19.96
C THR A 817 -5.32 -17.93 19.45
N ASN A 818 -6.29 -18.80 19.73
CA ASN A 818 -7.71 -18.53 19.44
C ASN A 818 -8.41 -17.67 20.52
N SER A 819 -7.76 -17.38 21.66
CA SER A 819 -8.32 -16.53 22.71
C SER A 819 -8.59 -15.11 22.20
N ASN A 820 -9.65 -14.46 22.69
CA ASN A 820 -9.86 -13.02 22.43
C ASN A 820 -8.75 -12.18 23.07
N ASP A 821 -8.21 -12.61 24.22
CA ASP A 821 -7.14 -11.90 24.93
C ASP A 821 -5.72 -12.26 24.46
N TYR A 822 -5.57 -12.94 23.31
CA TYR A 822 -4.24 -13.21 22.78
C TYR A 822 -3.60 -11.95 22.18
N VAL A 823 -2.45 -11.57 22.73
CA VAL A 823 -1.58 -10.51 22.23
C VAL A 823 -0.52 -11.14 21.34
N GLN A 824 -0.49 -10.78 20.05
CA GLN A 824 0.52 -11.24 19.09
C GLN A 824 1.92 -10.72 19.47
N GLN A 825 2.96 -11.43 19.04
CA GLN A 825 4.34 -11.17 19.48
C GLN A 825 4.96 -9.95 18.77
N SER A 826 5.77 -9.17 19.50
CA SER A 826 6.41 -7.92 19.03
C SER A 826 7.95 -7.94 19.18
N ALA A 827 8.70 -7.26 18.30
CA ALA A 827 10.17 -7.21 18.35
C ALA A 827 10.72 -6.21 19.39
N VAL A 828 10.00 -5.12 19.65
CA VAL A 828 10.42 -4.03 20.54
C VAL A 828 9.33 -3.73 21.60
N PRO A 829 9.67 -3.61 22.90
CA PRO A 829 8.69 -3.38 23.96
C PRO A 829 8.15 -1.95 24.00
N LEU A 830 6.84 -1.82 23.85
CA LEU A 830 6.09 -0.59 24.12
C LEU A 830 4.73 -0.92 24.74
N SER A 831 4.25 -0.09 25.67
CA SER A 831 2.92 -0.23 26.29
C SER A 831 1.73 -0.02 25.35
N SER A 832 2.00 0.41 24.12
CA SER A 832 1.11 0.52 22.97
C SER A 832 1.95 0.35 21.72
N GLU A 833 1.44 -0.36 20.73
CA GLU A 833 2.06 -0.44 19.39
C GLU A 833 2.00 0.93 18.69
N THR A 834 2.88 1.16 17.71
CA THR A 834 2.89 2.38 16.88
C THR A 834 2.32 2.12 15.49
N HIS A 835 1.65 3.13 14.93
CA HIS A 835 1.26 3.14 13.51
C HIS A 835 2.44 2.79 12.57
N GLY A 836 2.11 2.43 11.33
CA GLY A 836 3.03 2.30 10.21
C GLY A 836 2.95 3.50 9.26
N SER A 837 4.06 3.79 8.58
CA SER A 837 4.20 4.92 7.63
C SER A 837 4.03 4.54 6.16
N GLU A 838 3.45 3.39 5.85
CA GLU A 838 3.26 3.00 4.44
C GLU A 838 2.06 3.71 3.79
N ASP A 839 2.09 3.78 2.46
CA ASP A 839 0.95 4.27 1.68
C ASP A 839 -0.29 3.35 1.89
N VAL A 840 -1.50 3.90 2.01
CA VAL A 840 -2.75 3.16 2.33
C VAL A 840 -3.74 3.11 1.16
N ALA A 841 -4.59 2.09 1.10
CA ALA A 841 -5.51 1.88 -0.02
C ALA A 841 -6.72 2.83 -0.04
N ILE A 842 -7.01 3.46 -1.19
CA ILE A 842 -8.28 4.17 -1.48
C ILE A 842 -9.15 3.34 -2.43
N PHE A 843 -10.36 2.96 -2.01
CA PHE A 843 -11.36 2.35 -2.86
C PHE A 843 -12.44 3.39 -3.19
N ALA A 844 -12.74 3.61 -4.47
CA ALA A 844 -13.77 4.55 -4.90
C ALA A 844 -14.71 3.91 -5.93
N LYS A 845 -16.01 4.23 -5.82
CA LYS A 845 -17.06 3.84 -6.78
C LYS A 845 -18.16 4.91 -6.89
N GLY A 846 -18.99 4.81 -7.93
CA GLY A 846 -20.05 5.79 -8.23
C GLY A 846 -19.57 6.98 -9.09
N PRO A 847 -20.33 8.09 -9.15
CA PRO A 847 -20.00 9.25 -9.99
C PRO A 847 -18.62 9.81 -9.67
N MET A 848 -17.87 10.22 -10.70
CA MET A 848 -16.53 10.81 -10.59
C MET A 848 -15.45 9.95 -9.88
N SER A 849 -15.73 8.69 -9.52
CA SER A 849 -14.76 7.77 -8.91
C SER A 849 -13.47 7.56 -9.70
N HIS A 850 -13.47 7.85 -11.02
CA HIS A 850 -12.28 7.85 -11.87
C HIS A 850 -11.24 8.92 -11.51
N LEU A 851 -11.58 9.90 -10.65
CA LEU A 851 -10.64 10.90 -10.12
C LEU A 851 -9.61 10.28 -9.13
N PHE A 852 -9.87 9.08 -8.61
CA PHE A 852 -8.95 8.34 -7.75
C PHE A 852 -8.11 7.40 -8.63
N HIS A 853 -6.98 7.91 -9.13
CA HIS A 853 -6.03 7.18 -9.99
C HIS A 853 -4.57 7.58 -9.71
N GLY A 854 -3.60 6.70 -9.97
CA GLY A 854 -2.17 6.90 -9.65
C GLY A 854 -1.86 6.76 -8.16
N VAL A 855 -0.72 7.28 -7.69
CA VAL A 855 -0.53 7.53 -6.24
C VAL A 855 -0.96 8.96 -5.94
N GLN A 856 -1.56 9.18 -4.77
CA GLN A 856 -2.16 10.46 -4.40
C GLN A 856 -1.74 10.88 -3.00
N GLU A 857 -1.61 12.19 -2.77
CA GLU A 857 -1.51 12.76 -1.43
C GLU A 857 -2.83 12.62 -0.69
N GLN A 858 -2.82 12.24 0.59
CA GLN A 858 -4.03 12.05 1.39
C GLN A 858 -4.94 13.29 1.45
N SER A 859 -4.38 14.50 1.31
CA SER A 859 -5.16 15.75 1.21
C SER A 859 -6.01 15.85 -0.06
N TYR A 860 -5.63 15.20 -1.16
CA TYR A 860 -6.39 15.18 -2.41
C TYR A 860 -7.78 14.54 -2.25
N ILE A 861 -7.95 13.60 -1.30
CA ILE A 861 -9.20 12.87 -1.08
C ILE A 861 -10.35 13.84 -0.77
N ALA A 862 -10.12 14.84 0.08
CA ALA A 862 -11.11 15.86 0.42
C ALA A 862 -11.50 16.73 -0.79
N HIS A 863 -10.52 17.04 -1.65
CA HIS A 863 -10.72 17.85 -2.86
C HIS A 863 -11.48 17.08 -3.94
N ALA A 864 -11.16 15.81 -4.16
CA ALA A 864 -11.90 14.93 -5.06
C ALA A 864 -13.37 14.74 -4.59
N MET A 865 -13.60 14.55 -3.29
CA MET A 865 -14.95 14.53 -2.70
C MET A 865 -15.69 15.86 -2.90
N ALA A 866 -15.04 17.00 -2.64
CA ALA A 866 -15.65 18.31 -2.80
C ALA A 866 -15.99 18.64 -4.27
N TYR A 867 -15.13 18.25 -5.21
CA TYR A 867 -15.37 18.43 -6.65
C TYR A 867 -16.49 17.53 -7.16
N ALA A 868 -16.48 16.24 -6.82
CA ALA A 868 -17.53 15.29 -7.20
C ALA A 868 -18.91 15.69 -6.65
N ALA A 869 -18.96 16.32 -5.48
CA ALA A 869 -20.18 16.82 -4.85
C ALA A 869 -20.56 18.27 -5.25
N CYS A 870 -19.74 18.96 -6.06
CA CYS A 870 -19.90 20.36 -6.47
C CYS A 870 -20.04 21.37 -5.31
N ILE A 871 -19.18 21.24 -4.29
CA ILE A 871 -19.17 22.09 -3.09
C ILE A 871 -17.85 22.85 -2.94
N GLU A 872 -17.87 23.93 -2.15
CA GLU A 872 -16.73 24.82 -1.90
C GLU A 872 -15.41 24.04 -1.65
N PRO A 873 -14.32 24.30 -2.41
CA PRO A 873 -14.10 25.45 -3.30
C PRO A 873 -14.64 25.26 -4.73
N TYR A 874 -15.12 24.07 -5.10
CA TYR A 874 -15.50 23.68 -6.46
C TYR A 874 -17.00 23.89 -6.77
N ALA A 875 -17.57 25.00 -6.28
CA ALA A 875 -19.00 25.31 -6.47
C ALA A 875 -19.36 25.60 -7.93
N ASP A 876 -18.42 26.14 -8.72
CA ASP A 876 -18.57 26.39 -10.16
C ASP A 876 -18.29 25.13 -11.01
N CYS A 877 -18.69 23.95 -10.54
CA CYS A 877 -18.55 22.71 -11.30
C CYS A 877 -19.43 22.73 -12.57
N TYR A 878 -18.97 22.08 -13.64
CA TYR A 878 -19.77 21.88 -14.86
C TYR A 878 -20.35 20.46 -14.94
N LEU A 879 -20.63 19.85 -13.79
CA LEU A 879 -21.23 18.51 -13.70
C LEU A 879 -22.76 18.63 -13.69
N GLN A 880 -23.42 17.95 -14.61
CA GLN A 880 -24.87 17.73 -14.55
C GLN A 880 -25.13 16.44 -13.78
N PHE A 881 -26.16 16.44 -12.93
CA PHE A 881 -26.72 15.18 -12.40
C PHE A 881 -27.11 14.28 -13.57
N ALA A 882 -26.90 12.97 -13.43
CA ALA A 882 -27.41 12.01 -14.40
C ALA A 882 -28.94 12.17 -14.51
N PRO A 883 -29.51 12.27 -15.72
CA PRO A 883 -30.97 12.33 -15.85
C PRO A 883 -31.56 11.02 -15.31
N GLU A 884 -32.66 11.11 -14.57
CA GLU A 884 -33.40 9.92 -14.12
C GLU A 884 -33.70 9.02 -15.32
N PRO A 885 -33.57 7.69 -15.19
CA PRO A 885 -33.99 6.78 -16.24
C PRO A 885 -35.51 6.92 -16.43
N GLU A 886 -35.94 7.54 -17.53
CA GLU A 886 -37.36 7.81 -17.79
C GLU A 886 -38.22 6.55 -17.56
N PRO A 887 -39.37 6.66 -16.87
CA PRO A 887 -40.22 5.52 -16.59
C PRO A 887 -40.73 4.90 -17.90
N ASN A 888 -40.10 3.78 -18.28
CA ASN A 888 -40.26 2.98 -19.49
C ASN A 888 -41.48 3.36 -20.35
N HIS A 889 -41.27 4.23 -21.34
CA HIS A 889 -42.31 4.64 -22.30
C HIS A 889 -42.68 3.57 -23.34
N ALA A 890 -42.65 2.30 -22.93
CA ALA A 890 -43.05 1.09 -23.65
C ALA A 890 -44.58 0.97 -23.88
N VAL A 891 -45.29 2.10 -23.96
CA VAL A 891 -46.73 2.21 -24.22
C VAL A 891 -47.02 3.15 -25.40
N SER A 892 -46.22 4.21 -25.61
CA SER A 892 -46.55 5.30 -26.55
C SER A 892 -46.19 5.03 -28.03
N THR A 893 -45.69 3.84 -28.37
CA THR A 893 -45.37 3.47 -29.76
C THR A 893 -46.50 2.71 -30.49
N ARG A 894 -47.59 2.33 -29.80
CA ARG A 894 -48.71 1.60 -30.42
C ARG A 894 -49.75 2.47 -31.15
N LEU A 895 -49.78 3.79 -30.94
CA LEU A 895 -50.74 4.67 -31.64
C LEU A 895 -50.29 5.05 -33.05
N SER A 896 -49.01 5.41 -33.25
CA SER A 896 -48.51 5.91 -34.54
C SER A 896 -48.56 4.86 -35.66
N VAL A 897 -48.40 3.57 -35.34
CA VAL A 897 -48.46 2.48 -36.33
C VAL A 897 -49.88 2.29 -36.89
N CYS A 898 -50.91 2.43 -36.06
CA CYS A 898 -52.31 2.37 -36.51
C CYS A 898 -52.66 3.54 -37.46
N ILE A 899 -52.10 4.73 -37.23
CA ILE A 899 -52.33 5.91 -38.09
C ILE A 899 -51.65 5.73 -39.46
N MET A 900 -50.43 5.17 -39.50
CA MET A 900 -49.78 4.85 -40.79
C MET A 900 -50.55 3.79 -41.60
N LEU A 901 -51.13 2.78 -40.94
CA LEU A 901 -51.90 1.73 -41.62
C LEU A 901 -53.25 2.22 -42.18
N LEU A 902 -53.86 3.25 -41.57
CA LEU A 902 -55.05 3.91 -42.12
C LEU A 902 -54.72 4.77 -43.36
N GLY A 903 -53.53 5.36 -43.43
CA GLY A 903 -53.06 6.09 -44.61
C GLY A 903 -53.00 5.24 -45.88
N LEU A 904 -52.59 3.98 -45.77
CA LEU A 904 -52.44 3.06 -46.91
C LEU A 904 -53.75 2.53 -47.51
N PHE A 905 -54.88 2.65 -46.79
CA PHE A 905 -56.19 2.26 -47.31
C PHE A 905 -56.94 3.37 -48.07
N THR A 906 -56.55 4.63 -47.90
CA THR A 906 -57.20 5.76 -48.60
C THR A 906 -56.62 6.03 -49.99
N SER A 907 -55.37 5.62 -50.24
CA SER A 907 -54.70 5.74 -51.54
C SER A 907 -55.15 4.74 -52.62
N LEU A 908 -56.09 3.83 -52.32
CA LEU A 908 -56.58 2.82 -53.28
C LEU A 908 -57.97 3.11 -53.87
N ILE A 909 -58.60 4.24 -53.50
CA ILE A 909 -60.00 4.59 -53.87
C ILE A 909 -60.05 5.86 -54.76
N HIS A 910 -58.99 6.11 -55.54
CA HIS A 910 -58.94 7.17 -56.58
C HIS A 910 -58.41 6.63 -57.93
N PHE A 911 -58.78 5.39 -58.25
CA PHE A 911 -58.86 4.90 -59.63
C PHE A 911 -60.32 4.64 -60.03
N LEU A 912 -61.16 5.62 -59.72
CA LEU A 912 -62.46 5.94 -60.33
C LEU A 912 -62.68 7.45 -60.23
#